data_AF-A0A7C7CH02-F1
#
_entry.id   AF-A0A7C7CH02-F1
#
_cell.length_a   1.000
_cell.length_b   1.000
_cell.length_c   1.000
_cell.angle_alpha   90.00
_cell.angle_beta   90.00
_cell.angle_gamma   90.00
#
_symmetry.space_group_name_H-M   'P 1'
#
loop_
_entity.id
_entity.type
_entity.pdbx_description
1 polymer ?
#
loop_
_entity_poly.entity_id
_entity_poly.type
_entity_poly.pdbx_seq_one_letter_code
_entity_poly.pdbx_strand_id
1 'polypeptide(L)'
;MRIVRFFFLVSLTLLLSGGDFATAQQYNFRLYNVDNGLIETQVESFCQDRRGYLWIATQGGLSAYDGISFTNFTVSEGLKANTVRALCMDAEGKVWIGTDQGLSFANGLELINNEFTNNFHNVFINVIYKDFSDRIWIGTRDQGVYCYNGHQLVHINRELGLSSNTCLAITSDQWGRIFIGTVNGLNWLDDEGIHNLFDDAPRTWVVNKISVAEGLTSNRIQALHTEESGHIWLGTFEGGVNIFRLGDAGLRIKDVRHLHKDKKCGNDSIRCVLGLVDESVTTLTRGLNARVWIGSNSGLSMCEKSDENAGYKFTTITTRNGLGNDMISDAMLDREGNLWFGTNSGISMFEGMKFVHVTDDDGLSSDVATSVFISRDSALWVGTWGGGLNKFNIRNTSQQSDVELYNSSNGLSEMIYSIAQFDSGPIMVGTERDGMYRIQDDRIEHFDMSVGLSFRTISVIKKDKYGNLWLGAWGGGICVTREDDPVHGRFLKITKKEGLAGDNVASMVEDLDGNMWVGTQGGLTRITNEQDLFKKSAKGELPEMLTLNESNGLKCRAVYCLRLDASGDLWMGTDNGVSRLNLSNKEEFVFTQFTKADGLSSNTAYVIDFDSDGNLWIGSNKGLDRINMSIYNISGKVFVKHYGKQDGFRGIECVQNASARDHQGNLWFASNVGVTKYNLEEDRLNTIEPITNLKSIRLFFESVDWTEYTELLDYSTGLPSNLELPYSKNHLTFDFVGVSLTIPDKVKYRFYLKGLDNIWSPPTSTPEAVYSNIPPGEYTFMVMSANNDGIWNKQPVKFHFIINPPFWKTWWFIMFGIIGVVGGLYTYLRRRENRILQQQKILEEMVTERTRQLKEKKKEVELQNEEIAKKNKDITGSIYYAQRIQEAVLPDRDNLIELIPESFIFFKPRDIVSGDFYWFKQESDKVFIAAVDCTGHGVPGAFMSMVANQLLSRIIIDDGVHDPGKVLRLLHSGVVGALESPDRDVIALGGLDMVLCSFDLQGMHVDYACGSRPLLRIRDGKSELFKGEKYPVGMILDKERYFTTHSLEVQPGDKFYIYSDGYTDQFGGPNYDKFMTGKFISLLEGFHNVSMEEQKKTLENLMEEWIGNKRQVDDMLIIGVGV
;
A
#
# COMPACT_ATOMS: atom_id res chain seq x y z
N MET A 1 59.84 33.89 33.53
CA MET A 1 60.10 33.16 32.25
C MET A 1 59.82 31.65 32.29
N ARG A 2 60.01 30.93 33.42
CA ARG A 2 59.67 29.48 33.50
C ARG A 2 58.18 29.17 33.60
N ILE A 3 57.37 30.02 34.24
CA ILE A 3 55.92 29.83 34.39
C ILE A 3 55.17 30.04 33.06
N VAL A 4 55.62 30.98 32.22
CA VAL A 4 55.04 31.22 30.89
C VAL A 4 55.35 30.06 29.93
N ARG A 5 56.54 29.46 30.00
CA ARG A 5 56.87 28.24 29.23
C ARG A 5 56.09 27.01 29.70
N PHE A 6 55.75 26.90 30.99
CA PHE A 6 54.94 25.80 31.50
C PHE A 6 53.48 25.92 31.05
N PHE A 7 52.88 27.11 31.08
CA PHE A 7 51.54 27.33 30.53
C PHE A 7 51.49 27.18 29.01
N PHE A 8 52.54 27.56 28.28
CA PHE A 8 52.62 27.35 26.82
C PHE A 8 52.78 25.87 26.46
N LEU A 9 53.53 25.08 27.25
CA LEU A 9 53.67 23.63 27.05
C LEU A 9 52.41 22.86 27.47
N VAL A 10 51.69 23.31 28.50
CA VAL A 10 50.41 22.72 28.93
C VAL A 10 49.28 23.11 27.96
N SER A 11 49.28 24.31 27.37
CA SER A 11 48.33 24.64 26.31
C SER A 11 48.64 23.94 24.99
N LEU A 12 49.92 23.69 24.67
CA LEU A 12 50.31 22.92 23.49
C LEU A 12 50.00 21.42 23.63
N THR A 13 50.06 20.87 24.86
CA THR A 13 49.66 19.47 25.11
C THR A 13 48.15 19.29 25.22
N LEU A 14 47.39 20.31 25.66
CA LEU A 14 45.92 20.32 25.57
C LEU A 14 45.39 20.60 24.15
N LEU A 15 46.17 21.25 23.29
CA LEU A 15 45.88 21.38 21.85
C LEU A 15 46.29 20.12 21.04
N LEU A 16 47.19 19.29 21.58
CA LEU A 16 47.57 17.98 21.00
C LEU A 16 46.76 16.81 21.57
N SER A 17 45.89 17.03 22.56
CA SER A 17 44.93 16.06 23.07
C SER A 17 43.47 16.41 22.72
N GLY A 18 43.28 17.30 21.75
CA GLY A 18 41.98 17.65 21.19
C GLY A 18 41.68 16.82 19.96
N GLY A 19 40.85 15.78 20.13
CA GLY A 19 40.15 15.07 19.06
C GLY A 19 40.98 14.03 18.31
N ASP A 20 40.78 12.75 18.65
CA ASP A 20 40.82 11.71 17.62
C ASP A 20 39.72 12.04 16.60
N PHE A 21 40.00 12.91 15.62
CA PHE A 21 39.19 13.02 14.41
C PHE A 21 39.51 11.80 13.54
N ALA A 22 38.99 10.65 13.96
CA ALA A 22 38.92 9.46 13.15
C ALA A 22 37.70 9.59 12.25
N THR A 23 37.88 10.21 11.08
CA THR A 23 36.90 10.25 9.99
C THR A 23 36.70 8.83 9.48
N ALA A 24 35.46 8.35 9.48
CA ALA A 24 35.16 6.96 9.20
C ALA A 24 34.06 6.90 8.15
N GLN A 25 34.42 6.42 6.95
CA GLN A 25 33.48 6.18 5.84
C GLN A 25 32.22 5.50 6.37
N GLN A 26 31.07 6.12 6.20
CA GLN A 26 29.80 5.54 6.65
C GLN A 26 29.31 4.48 5.67
N TYR A 27 29.00 3.30 6.22
CA TYR A 27 28.38 2.19 5.50
C TYR A 27 26.87 2.19 5.76
N ASN A 28 26.11 1.60 4.84
CA ASN A 28 24.66 1.51 4.98
C ASN A 28 24.29 0.24 5.74
N PHE A 29 23.75 0.44 6.95
CA PHE A 29 23.16 -0.60 7.78
C PHE A 29 21.69 -0.28 8.04
N ARG A 30 20.87 -1.32 7.98
CA ARG A 30 19.50 -1.28 8.49
C ARG A 30 19.46 -1.88 9.88
N LEU A 31 18.93 -1.11 10.83
CA LEU A 31 18.89 -1.49 12.24
C LEU A 31 17.49 -1.94 12.61
N TYR A 32 17.41 -3.05 13.34
CA TYR A 32 16.18 -3.60 13.88
C TYR A 32 16.31 -3.78 15.39
N ASN A 33 15.43 -3.13 16.16
CA ASN A 33 15.41 -3.19 17.62
C ASN A 33 13.98 -3.45 18.15
N VAL A 34 13.76 -3.24 19.45
CA VAL A 34 12.44 -3.42 20.10
C VAL A 34 11.37 -2.50 19.51
N ASP A 35 11.73 -1.31 19.03
CA ASP A 35 10.79 -0.37 18.37
C ASP A 35 10.25 -0.95 17.05
N ASN A 36 11.02 -1.85 16.41
CA ASN A 36 10.59 -2.57 15.22
C ASN A 36 9.78 -3.85 15.52
N GLY A 37 9.68 -4.26 16.78
CA GLY A 37 8.96 -5.45 17.23
C GLY A 37 9.83 -6.63 17.68
N LEU A 38 11.16 -6.49 17.66
CA LEU A 38 12.07 -7.50 18.23
C LEU A 38 11.80 -7.66 19.73
N ILE A 39 11.83 -8.89 20.27
CA ILE A 39 11.46 -9.14 21.67
C ILE A 39 12.44 -8.52 22.68
N GLU A 40 13.75 -8.58 22.38
CA GLU A 40 14.82 -7.99 23.19
C GLU A 40 16.02 -7.63 22.30
N THR A 41 16.82 -6.64 22.72
CA THR A 41 17.97 -6.15 21.94
C THR A 41 19.20 -7.04 22.01
N GLN A 42 19.36 -7.90 23.01
CA GLN A 42 20.54 -8.75 23.15
C GLN A 42 20.38 -10.01 22.30
N VAL A 43 20.88 -9.93 21.07
CA VAL A 43 20.82 -11.04 20.10
C VAL A 43 21.95 -12.02 20.37
N GLU A 44 21.69 -13.32 20.25
CA GLU A 44 22.63 -14.38 20.59
C GLU A 44 22.95 -15.33 19.45
N SER A 45 22.00 -15.56 18.53
CA SER A 45 22.19 -16.44 17.39
C SER A 45 21.12 -16.21 16.32
N PHE A 46 21.43 -16.55 15.07
CA PHE A 46 20.47 -16.54 13.96
C PHE A 46 20.29 -17.90 13.31
N CYS A 47 19.12 -18.10 12.69
CA CYS A 47 18.89 -19.16 11.72
C CYS A 47 17.85 -18.69 10.71
N GLN A 48 17.93 -19.15 9.46
CA GLN A 48 16.86 -18.94 8.47
C GLN A 48 16.14 -20.26 8.19
N ASP A 49 14.81 -20.24 8.19
CA ASP A 49 14.01 -21.44 7.91
C ASP A 49 13.68 -21.62 6.41
N ARG A 50 13.01 -22.74 6.07
CA ARG A 50 12.59 -23.04 4.68
C ARG A 50 11.52 -22.11 4.13
N ARG A 51 10.78 -21.42 4.99
CA ARG A 51 9.77 -20.43 4.63
C ARG A 51 10.39 -19.06 4.39
N GLY A 52 11.68 -18.90 4.69
CA GLY A 52 12.47 -17.68 4.53
C GLY A 52 12.54 -16.84 5.79
N TYR A 53 11.85 -17.23 6.87
CA TYR A 53 11.79 -16.45 8.10
C TYR A 53 13.16 -16.44 8.75
N LEU A 54 13.55 -15.26 9.22
CA LEU A 54 14.76 -15.06 10.00
C LEU A 54 14.43 -15.26 11.48
N TRP A 55 14.91 -16.36 12.06
CA TRP A 55 14.81 -16.67 13.47
C TRP A 55 15.99 -16.05 14.23
N ILE A 56 15.68 -15.37 15.32
CA ILE A 56 16.61 -14.58 16.12
C ILE A 56 16.47 -14.99 17.57
N ALA A 57 17.52 -15.61 18.11
CA ALA A 57 17.63 -15.93 19.52
C ALA A 57 18.04 -14.68 20.29
N THR A 58 17.36 -14.41 21.40
CA THR A 58 17.69 -13.31 22.31
C THR A 58 17.73 -13.79 23.76
N GLN A 59 18.21 -12.94 24.67
CA GLN A 59 18.20 -13.28 26.10
C GLN A 59 16.81 -13.35 26.74
N GLY A 60 15.80 -12.73 26.11
CA GLY A 60 14.43 -12.60 26.64
C GLY A 60 13.38 -13.39 25.89
N GLY A 61 13.76 -14.00 24.77
CA GLY A 61 12.89 -14.89 24.01
C GLY A 61 13.43 -15.18 22.61
N LEU A 62 12.54 -15.68 21.77
CA LEU A 62 12.81 -16.00 20.37
C LEU A 62 11.95 -15.09 19.48
N SER A 63 12.51 -14.54 18.42
CA SER A 63 11.77 -13.76 17.43
C SER A 63 11.90 -14.39 16.04
N ALA A 64 10.80 -14.48 15.29
CA ALA A 64 10.79 -14.89 13.89
C ALA A 64 10.35 -13.71 13.02
N TYR A 65 11.19 -13.28 12.09
CA TYR A 65 10.97 -12.14 11.21
C TYR A 65 10.61 -12.59 9.80
N ASP A 66 9.47 -12.13 9.29
CA ASP A 66 8.95 -12.47 7.95
C ASP A 66 9.34 -11.46 6.85
N GLY A 67 10.20 -10.49 7.18
CA GLY A 67 10.54 -9.36 6.31
C GLY A 67 9.67 -8.12 6.57
N ILE A 68 8.50 -8.26 7.20
CA ILE A 68 7.59 -7.14 7.48
C ILE A 68 7.41 -6.95 8.98
N SER A 69 7.25 -8.04 9.72
CA SER A 69 6.87 -8.07 11.14
C SER A 69 7.59 -9.19 11.90
N PHE A 70 7.74 -8.99 13.22
CA PHE A 70 8.28 -10.00 14.13
C PHE A 70 7.15 -10.76 14.82
N THR A 71 7.29 -12.07 14.91
CA THR A 71 6.48 -12.95 15.78
C THR A 71 7.36 -13.41 16.93
N ASN A 72 6.96 -13.15 18.17
CA ASN A 72 7.78 -13.38 19.36
C ASN A 72 7.26 -14.57 20.18
N PHE A 73 8.19 -15.32 20.78
CA PHE A 73 7.91 -16.48 21.60
C PHE A 73 8.71 -16.42 22.90
N THR A 74 8.05 -16.76 24.00
CA THR A 74 8.59 -16.84 25.36
C THR A 74 8.14 -18.15 26.03
N VAL A 75 8.40 -18.30 27.32
CA VAL A 75 7.88 -19.43 28.12
C VAL A 75 6.35 -19.52 28.09
N SER A 76 5.60 -18.41 27.97
CA SER A 76 4.13 -18.47 27.87
C SER A 76 3.65 -19.13 26.59
N GLU A 77 4.43 -19.06 25.52
CA GLU A 77 4.15 -19.69 24.23
C GLU A 77 4.72 -21.11 24.13
N GLY A 78 5.41 -21.59 25.17
CA GLY A 78 5.90 -22.96 25.25
C GLY A 78 7.43 -23.12 25.12
N LEU A 79 8.23 -22.05 25.12
CA LEU A 79 9.69 -22.21 25.23
C LEU A 79 10.08 -22.80 26.58
N LYS A 80 11.12 -23.64 26.62
CA LYS A 80 11.66 -24.17 27.90
C LYS A 80 12.26 -23.08 28.80
N ALA A 81 12.88 -22.06 28.20
CA ALA A 81 13.36 -20.86 28.87
C ALA A 81 13.43 -19.70 27.89
N ASN A 82 13.43 -18.47 28.43
CA ASN A 82 13.47 -17.25 27.63
C ASN A 82 14.86 -16.95 27.05
N THR A 83 15.93 -17.35 27.73
CA THR A 83 17.30 -17.10 27.24
C THR A 83 17.66 -18.14 26.18
N VAL A 84 17.46 -17.76 24.92
CA VAL A 84 17.78 -18.59 23.76
C VAL A 84 19.21 -18.31 23.32
N ARG A 85 19.97 -19.38 23.13
CA ARG A 85 21.43 -19.34 22.94
C ARG A 85 21.88 -19.81 21.57
N ALA A 86 21.13 -20.73 20.97
CA ALA A 86 21.50 -21.37 19.73
C ALA A 86 20.27 -21.75 18.91
N LEU A 87 20.37 -21.58 17.60
CA LEU A 87 19.34 -21.97 16.63
C LEU A 87 19.94 -22.82 15.53
N CYS A 88 19.21 -23.82 15.07
CA CYS A 88 19.61 -24.62 13.91
C CYS A 88 18.39 -25.23 13.21
N MET A 89 18.30 -25.11 11.90
CA MET A 89 17.25 -25.77 11.12
C MET A 89 17.72 -27.16 10.67
N ASP A 90 16.87 -28.17 10.86
CA ASP A 90 17.13 -29.53 10.39
C ASP A 90 16.74 -29.77 8.92
N ALA A 91 16.93 -31.00 8.45
CA ALA A 91 16.59 -31.43 7.09
C ALA A 91 15.08 -31.60 6.85
N GLU A 92 14.25 -31.57 7.89
CA GLU A 92 12.80 -31.65 7.77
C GLU A 92 12.19 -30.24 7.72
N GLY A 93 12.92 -29.23 8.18
CA GLY A 93 12.50 -27.83 8.23
C GLY A 93 12.08 -27.38 9.63
N LYS A 94 12.30 -28.22 10.65
CA LYS A 94 12.09 -27.88 12.05
C LYS A 94 13.30 -27.11 12.58
N VAL A 95 13.03 -26.07 13.37
CA VAL A 95 14.05 -25.25 14.01
C VAL A 95 14.29 -25.78 15.41
N TRP A 96 15.54 -26.15 15.69
CA TRP A 96 16.05 -26.57 16.98
C TRP A 96 16.45 -25.35 17.78
N ILE A 97 15.92 -25.23 19.00
CA ILE A 97 16.05 -24.05 19.84
C ILE A 97 16.76 -24.46 21.13
N GLY A 98 18.03 -24.10 21.26
CA GLY A 98 18.82 -24.32 22.45
C GLY A 98 18.70 -23.16 23.42
N THR A 99 18.29 -23.43 24.66
CA THR A 99 18.19 -22.45 25.74
C THR A 99 19.20 -22.75 26.84
N ASP A 100 19.29 -21.85 27.82
CA ASP A 100 20.09 -22.06 29.02
C ASP A 100 19.54 -23.15 29.96
N GLN A 101 18.29 -23.60 29.76
CA GLN A 101 17.61 -24.63 30.57
C GLN A 101 17.15 -25.86 29.77
N GLY A 102 17.44 -25.94 28.47
CA GLY A 102 17.18 -27.15 27.68
C GLY A 102 16.93 -26.89 26.20
N LEU A 103 16.20 -27.83 25.57
CA LEU A 103 15.92 -27.84 24.14
C LEU A 103 14.42 -27.66 23.86
N SER A 104 14.09 -26.88 22.84
CA SER A 104 12.74 -26.77 22.27
C SER A 104 12.80 -26.94 20.75
N PHE A 105 11.65 -27.25 20.14
CA PHE A 105 11.51 -27.25 18.68
C PHE A 105 10.49 -26.22 18.24
N ALA A 106 10.68 -25.65 17.05
CA ALA A 106 9.63 -24.98 16.29
C ALA A 106 9.41 -25.72 14.98
N ASN A 107 8.14 -25.98 14.64
CA ASN A 107 7.73 -26.44 13.32
C ASN A 107 6.77 -25.39 12.74
N GLY A 108 7.18 -24.71 11.68
CA GLY A 108 6.50 -23.46 11.30
C GLY A 108 6.62 -22.43 12.43
N LEU A 109 5.50 -21.80 12.82
CA LEU A 109 5.45 -20.85 13.93
C LEU A 109 4.88 -21.47 15.22
N GLU A 110 4.81 -22.81 15.30
CA GLU A 110 4.33 -23.53 16.49
C GLU A 110 5.50 -24.15 17.26
N LEU A 111 5.50 -24.00 18.59
CA LEU A 111 6.50 -24.59 19.48
C LEU A 111 6.09 -25.99 19.93
N ILE A 112 7.01 -26.94 19.80
CA ILE A 112 6.81 -28.35 20.10
C ILE A 112 7.84 -28.81 21.12
N ASN A 113 7.37 -29.39 22.23
CA ASN A 113 8.21 -30.08 23.21
C ASN A 113 7.71 -31.53 23.37
N ASN A 114 8.64 -32.49 23.33
CA ASN A 114 8.32 -33.91 23.37
C ASN A 114 9.27 -34.66 24.31
N GLU A 115 9.17 -36.00 24.37
CA GLU A 115 10.05 -36.81 25.21
C GLU A 115 11.53 -36.64 24.86
N PHE A 116 11.86 -36.45 23.58
CA PHE A 116 13.24 -36.20 23.16
C PHE A 116 13.78 -34.90 23.75
N THR A 117 13.01 -33.80 23.72
CA THR A 117 13.47 -32.55 24.33
C THR A 117 13.59 -32.62 25.85
N ASN A 118 12.83 -33.51 26.50
CA ASN A 118 12.94 -33.74 27.94
C ASN A 118 14.26 -34.40 28.35
N ASN A 119 14.96 -35.09 27.45
CA ASN A 119 16.32 -35.60 27.71
C ASN A 119 17.33 -34.47 27.99
N PHE A 120 17.02 -33.24 27.56
CA PHE A 120 17.86 -32.06 27.75
C PHE A 120 17.32 -31.11 28.83
N HIS A 121 16.47 -31.58 29.73
CA HIS A 121 15.95 -30.74 30.81
C HIS A 121 17.07 -30.27 31.75
N ASN A 122 17.13 -28.95 32.00
CA ASN A 122 18.19 -28.27 32.77
C ASN A 122 19.60 -28.47 32.18
N VAL A 123 19.69 -28.71 30.86
CA VAL A 123 20.96 -28.75 30.15
C VAL A 123 21.19 -27.40 29.47
N PHE A 124 22.29 -26.74 29.81
CA PHE A 124 22.65 -25.45 29.21
C PHE A 124 23.26 -25.66 27.83
N ILE A 125 22.52 -25.29 26.78
CA ILE A 125 22.93 -25.47 25.38
C ILE A 125 23.63 -24.19 24.88
N ASN A 126 24.85 -24.32 24.39
CA ASN A 126 25.64 -23.20 23.85
C ASN A 126 25.54 -23.08 22.34
N VAL A 127 25.51 -24.21 21.62
CA VAL A 127 25.56 -24.24 20.15
C VAL A 127 24.82 -25.47 19.64
N ILE A 128 24.11 -25.33 18.54
CA ILE A 128 23.49 -26.42 17.79
C ILE A 128 23.96 -26.31 16.35
N TYR A 129 24.42 -27.41 15.77
CA TYR A 129 24.95 -27.44 14.41
C TYR A 129 24.45 -28.67 13.67
N LYS A 130 24.04 -28.48 12.41
CA LYS A 130 23.71 -29.57 11.50
C LYS A 130 24.85 -29.81 10.53
N ASP A 131 25.32 -31.06 10.45
CA ASP A 131 26.36 -31.44 9.50
C ASP A 131 25.82 -31.83 8.11
N PHE A 132 26.72 -32.09 7.17
CA PHE A 132 26.38 -32.48 5.79
C PHE A 132 25.67 -33.84 5.67
N SER A 133 25.70 -34.67 6.71
CA SER A 133 24.99 -35.95 6.77
C SER A 133 23.65 -35.83 7.52
N ASP A 134 23.15 -34.60 7.70
CA ASP A 134 21.93 -34.27 8.42
C ASP A 134 21.91 -34.73 9.90
N ARG A 135 23.08 -34.94 10.51
CA ARG A 135 23.20 -35.21 11.95
C ARG A 135 23.24 -33.89 12.71
N ILE A 136 22.59 -33.87 13.88
CA ILE A 136 22.51 -32.71 14.75
C ILE A 136 23.52 -32.85 15.89
N TRP A 137 24.38 -31.86 16.03
CA TRP A 137 25.39 -31.75 17.08
C TRP A 137 24.97 -30.65 18.08
N ILE A 138 24.90 -31.00 19.36
CA ILE A 138 24.47 -30.10 20.44
C ILE A 138 25.63 -29.94 21.41
N GLY A 139 26.25 -28.76 21.40
CA GLY A 139 27.29 -28.38 22.34
C GLY A 139 26.72 -27.78 23.61
N THR A 140 27.17 -28.26 24.77
CA THR A 140 26.69 -27.82 26.08
C THR A 140 27.75 -27.07 26.87
N ARG A 141 27.33 -26.40 27.96
CA ARG A 141 28.24 -25.66 28.84
C ARG A 141 29.13 -26.55 29.69
N ASP A 142 28.64 -27.69 30.15
CA ASP A 142 29.29 -28.48 31.22
C ASP A 142 29.23 -30.00 31.00
N GLN A 143 28.38 -30.49 30.10
CA GLN A 143 28.20 -31.92 29.88
C GLN A 143 29.03 -32.46 28.71
N GLY A 144 29.48 -31.63 27.77
CA GLY A 144 30.16 -32.06 26.55
C GLY A 144 29.31 -31.80 25.31
N VAL A 145 29.37 -32.72 24.35
CA VAL A 145 28.68 -32.62 23.05
C VAL A 145 27.80 -33.83 22.84
N TYR A 146 26.57 -33.62 22.40
CA TYR A 146 25.67 -34.68 21.96
C TYR A 146 25.60 -34.72 20.44
N CYS A 147 25.52 -35.92 19.86
CA CYS A 147 25.33 -36.12 18.43
C CYS A 147 24.08 -36.99 18.19
N TYR A 148 23.18 -36.53 17.34
CA TYR A 148 21.93 -37.19 16.99
C TYR A 148 21.88 -37.48 15.49
N ASN A 149 21.70 -38.74 15.11
CA ASN A 149 21.64 -39.17 13.71
C ASN A 149 20.22 -39.44 13.19
N GLY A 150 19.19 -38.96 13.90
CA GLY A 150 17.78 -39.23 13.58
C GLY A 150 17.19 -40.46 14.28
N HIS A 151 18.01 -41.36 14.82
CA HIS A 151 17.55 -42.57 15.52
C HIS A 151 18.22 -42.76 16.88
N GLN A 152 19.51 -42.46 16.98
CA GLN A 152 20.35 -42.66 18.16
C GLN A 152 20.98 -41.34 18.59
N LEU A 153 21.01 -41.12 19.90
CA LEU A 153 21.69 -40.01 20.55
C LEU A 153 22.95 -40.53 21.26
N VAL A 154 24.11 -39.96 20.93
CA VAL A 154 25.41 -40.30 21.52
C VAL A 154 25.96 -39.10 22.27
N HIS A 155 26.53 -39.32 23.45
CA HIS A 155 27.11 -38.29 24.30
C HIS A 155 28.63 -38.41 24.33
N ILE A 156 29.33 -37.32 24.00
CA ILE A 156 30.78 -37.21 23.96
C ILE A 156 31.22 -36.23 25.04
N ASN A 157 32.12 -36.65 25.91
CA ASN A 157 32.64 -35.84 27.01
C ASN A 157 34.18 -35.96 27.10
N ARG A 158 34.78 -35.40 28.15
CA ARG A 158 36.22 -35.46 28.39
C ARG A 158 36.77 -36.88 28.55
N GLU A 159 36.00 -37.80 29.11
CA GLU A 159 36.39 -39.22 29.25
C GLU A 159 36.50 -39.90 27.89
N LEU A 160 35.68 -39.45 26.93
CA LEU A 160 35.70 -39.88 25.53
C LEU A 160 36.65 -39.06 24.64
N GLY A 161 37.52 -38.25 25.25
CA GLY A 161 38.59 -37.59 24.54
C GLY A 161 38.34 -36.14 24.14
N LEU A 162 37.27 -35.47 24.56
CA LEU A 162 37.20 -34.00 24.39
C LEU A 162 38.26 -33.27 25.26
N SER A 163 38.73 -32.11 24.82
CA SER A 163 39.67 -31.27 25.61
C SER A 163 38.98 -30.54 26.78
N SER A 164 37.68 -30.25 26.66
CA SER A 164 36.80 -29.76 27.72
C SER A 164 35.36 -30.17 27.46
N ASN A 165 34.54 -30.24 28.51
CA ASN A 165 33.09 -30.45 28.37
C ASN A 165 32.35 -29.16 27.96
N THR A 166 32.99 -27.99 28.05
CA THR A 166 32.39 -26.73 27.61
C THR A 166 32.63 -26.53 26.11
N CYS A 167 31.60 -26.80 25.31
CA CYS A 167 31.60 -26.57 23.88
C CYS A 167 31.06 -25.17 23.57
N LEU A 168 31.73 -24.42 22.70
CA LEU A 168 31.37 -23.05 22.34
C LEU A 168 31.04 -22.90 20.85
N ALA A 169 31.69 -23.67 19.99
CA ALA A 169 31.46 -23.62 18.54
C ALA A 169 31.58 -25.01 17.94
N ILE A 170 30.78 -25.31 16.91
CA ILE A 170 30.86 -26.53 16.13
C ILE A 170 30.75 -26.17 14.65
N THR A 171 31.56 -26.80 13.80
CA THR A 171 31.43 -26.67 12.35
C THR A 171 31.89 -27.96 11.66
N SER A 172 31.68 -28.06 10.35
CA SER A 172 32.21 -29.14 9.52
C SER A 172 32.91 -28.60 8.30
N ASP A 173 33.83 -29.39 7.73
CA ASP A 173 34.42 -29.08 6.43
C ASP A 173 33.77 -29.88 5.30
N GLN A 174 34.12 -29.52 4.06
CA GLN A 174 33.63 -30.19 2.85
C GLN A 174 33.99 -31.68 2.75
N TRP A 175 34.87 -32.18 3.61
CA TRP A 175 35.27 -33.59 3.67
C TRP A 175 34.53 -34.37 4.76
N GLY A 176 33.53 -33.76 5.42
CA GLY A 176 32.72 -34.43 6.44
C GLY A 176 33.33 -34.42 7.85
N ARG A 177 34.52 -33.82 8.03
CA ARG A 177 35.16 -33.75 9.34
C ARG A 177 34.47 -32.72 10.21
N ILE A 178 34.28 -33.06 11.48
CA ILE A 178 33.61 -32.22 12.47
C ILE A 178 34.65 -31.56 13.37
N PHE A 179 34.55 -30.26 13.55
CA PHE A 179 35.41 -29.44 14.40
C PHE A 179 34.62 -28.91 15.59
N ILE A 180 35.16 -29.10 16.79
CA ILE A 180 34.52 -28.75 18.06
C ILE A 180 35.44 -27.81 18.83
N GLY A 181 35.07 -26.55 18.89
CA GLY A 181 35.73 -25.50 19.64
C GLY A 181 35.31 -25.53 21.10
N THR A 182 36.30 -25.64 22.00
CA THR A 182 36.07 -25.64 23.44
C THR A 182 36.83 -24.52 24.13
N VAL A 183 36.65 -24.38 25.44
CA VAL A 183 37.46 -23.47 26.28
C VAL A 183 38.93 -23.88 26.39
N ASN A 184 39.28 -25.13 26.07
CA ASN A 184 40.63 -25.70 26.21
C ASN A 184 41.18 -26.26 24.88
N GLY A 185 40.84 -25.62 23.77
CA GLY A 185 41.38 -25.92 22.44
C GLY A 185 40.33 -26.45 21.47
N LEU A 186 40.80 -26.73 20.25
CA LEU A 186 40.02 -27.29 19.17
C LEU A 186 40.12 -28.82 19.19
N ASN A 187 38.98 -29.49 19.04
CA ASN A 187 38.90 -30.92 18.83
C ASN A 187 38.38 -31.18 17.41
N TRP A 188 38.71 -32.32 16.81
CA TRP A 188 38.09 -32.72 15.55
C TRP A 188 37.98 -34.24 15.39
N LEU A 189 37.02 -34.64 14.57
CA LEU A 189 36.65 -36.02 14.23
C LEU A 189 36.59 -36.17 12.70
N ASP A 190 37.19 -37.23 12.16
CA ASP A 190 36.99 -37.66 10.77
C ASP A 190 35.80 -38.61 10.63
N ASP A 191 35.49 -39.00 9.40
CA ASP A 191 34.42 -39.95 9.08
C ASP A 191 34.55 -41.27 9.85
N GLU A 192 35.78 -41.78 10.05
CA GLU A 192 36.01 -43.01 10.85
C GLU A 192 35.67 -42.77 12.32
N GLY A 193 36.16 -41.66 12.90
CA GLY A 193 35.84 -41.24 14.25
C GLY A 193 34.34 -41.08 14.47
N ILE A 194 33.60 -40.52 13.50
CA ILE A 194 32.15 -40.34 13.59
C ILE A 194 31.41 -41.66 13.41
N HIS A 195 31.82 -42.53 12.48
CA HIS A 195 31.23 -43.86 12.32
C HIS A 195 31.35 -44.66 13.62
N ASN A 196 32.51 -44.59 14.27
CA ASN A 196 32.75 -45.29 15.53
C ASN A 196 31.81 -44.81 16.66
N LEU A 197 31.27 -43.57 16.63
CA LEU A 197 30.35 -43.05 17.67
C LEU A 197 29.08 -43.88 17.80
N PHE A 198 28.67 -44.54 16.73
CA PHE A 198 27.43 -45.31 16.68
C PHE A 198 27.68 -46.83 16.62
N ASP A 199 28.94 -47.28 16.79
CA ASP A 199 29.29 -48.70 16.82
C ASP A 199 29.34 -49.22 18.27
N ASP A 200 28.88 -50.46 18.50
CA ASP A 200 28.76 -51.07 19.83
C ASP A 200 30.11 -51.58 20.40
N ALA A 201 31.18 -51.57 19.60
CA ALA A 201 32.50 -52.08 19.99
C ALA A 201 33.41 -50.98 20.55
N PRO A 202 34.04 -51.16 21.73
CA PRO A 202 34.93 -50.17 22.33
C PRO A 202 36.28 -50.15 21.59
N ARG A 203 36.36 -49.39 20.49
CA ARG A 203 37.64 -49.02 19.87
C ARG A 203 38.14 -47.72 20.48
N THR A 204 39.46 -47.58 20.57
CA THR A 204 40.12 -46.39 21.11
C THR A 204 39.75 -45.16 20.28
N TRP A 205 38.91 -44.31 20.87
CA TRP A 205 38.38 -43.07 20.29
C TRP A 205 39.51 -42.05 20.07
N VAL A 206 39.75 -41.65 18.82
CA VAL A 206 40.80 -40.67 18.46
C VAL A 206 40.16 -39.30 18.23
N VAL A 207 39.61 -38.69 19.28
CA VAL A 207 39.29 -37.25 19.23
C VAL A 207 40.63 -36.50 19.21
N ASN A 208 40.99 -35.97 18.04
CA ASN A 208 42.24 -35.24 17.86
C ASN A 208 42.13 -33.85 18.50
N LYS A 209 43.24 -33.34 19.07
CA LYS A 209 43.28 -32.08 19.81
C LYS A 209 44.35 -31.14 19.27
N ILE A 210 44.02 -29.86 19.23
CA ILE A 210 44.92 -28.77 18.91
C ILE A 210 44.74 -27.70 19.99
N SER A 211 45.83 -27.33 20.66
CA SER A 211 45.91 -26.31 21.71
C SER A 211 47.02 -25.30 21.39
N VAL A 212 47.28 -24.39 22.32
CA VAL A 212 48.42 -23.46 22.25
C VAL A 212 49.75 -24.20 22.09
N ALA A 213 49.89 -25.41 22.65
CA ALA A 213 51.10 -26.22 22.50
C ALA A 213 51.37 -26.65 21.05
N GLU A 214 50.31 -26.76 20.24
CA GLU A 214 50.34 -27.15 18.83
C GLU A 214 50.31 -25.93 17.88
N GLY A 215 50.25 -24.70 18.40
CA GLY A 215 50.39 -23.47 17.62
C GLY A 215 49.17 -22.55 17.59
N LEU A 216 48.19 -22.72 18.47
CA LEU A 216 47.11 -21.73 18.65
C LEU A 216 47.57 -20.51 19.48
N THR A 217 47.02 -19.34 19.21
CA THR A 217 47.26 -18.13 20.02
C THR A 217 46.54 -18.14 21.37
N SER A 218 45.37 -18.78 21.43
CA SER A 218 44.56 -18.94 22.64
C SER A 218 43.79 -20.26 22.59
N ASN A 219 43.58 -20.86 23.77
CA ASN A 219 42.85 -22.13 23.90
C ASN A 219 41.33 -21.96 23.86
N ARG A 220 40.81 -20.76 24.13
CA ARG A 220 39.36 -20.55 24.18
C ARG A 220 38.84 -20.23 22.78
N ILE A 221 38.32 -21.24 22.09
CA ILE A 221 37.76 -21.13 20.75
C ILE A 221 36.30 -20.68 20.84
N GLN A 222 35.98 -19.50 20.30
CA GLN A 222 34.63 -18.93 20.35
C GLN A 222 33.88 -19.05 19.03
N ALA A 223 34.60 -18.99 17.89
CA ALA A 223 34.01 -19.05 16.57
C ALA A 223 34.80 -19.98 15.65
N LEU A 224 34.09 -20.64 14.75
CA LEU A 224 34.65 -21.56 13.78
C LEU A 224 34.05 -21.32 12.40
N HIS A 225 34.90 -21.22 11.39
CA HIS A 225 34.47 -21.14 10.00
C HIS A 225 35.41 -21.94 9.09
N THR A 226 34.85 -22.68 8.14
CA THR A 226 35.60 -23.51 7.18
C THR A 226 35.39 -22.97 5.77
N GLU A 227 36.47 -22.88 5.00
CA GLU A 227 36.41 -22.53 3.58
C GLU A 227 36.41 -23.78 2.69
N GLU A 228 35.84 -23.67 1.49
CA GLU A 228 35.98 -24.66 0.40
C GLU A 228 37.45 -24.90 0.00
N SER A 229 38.33 -23.95 0.27
CA SER A 229 39.77 -24.10 0.05
C SER A 229 40.43 -25.09 1.02
N GLY A 230 39.72 -25.50 2.08
CA GLY A 230 40.20 -26.33 3.17
C GLY A 230 40.88 -25.57 4.31
N HIS A 231 40.87 -24.24 4.29
CA HIS A 231 41.34 -23.43 5.42
C HIS A 231 40.27 -23.38 6.52
N ILE A 232 40.73 -23.47 7.76
CA ILE A 232 39.91 -23.42 8.97
C ILE A 232 40.27 -22.12 9.68
N TRP A 233 39.27 -21.26 9.86
CA TRP A 233 39.36 -20.02 10.60
C TRP A 233 38.83 -20.24 12.03
N LEU A 234 39.66 -19.90 13.00
CA LEU A 234 39.38 -20.01 14.43
C LEU A 234 39.35 -18.62 15.04
N GLY A 235 38.19 -18.20 15.53
CA GLY A 235 38.06 -17.04 16.39
C GLY A 235 38.35 -17.42 17.83
N THR A 236 39.23 -16.69 18.50
CA THR A 236 39.63 -16.97 19.87
C THR A 236 39.37 -15.80 20.81
N PHE A 237 39.21 -16.09 22.09
CA PHE A 237 39.13 -15.06 23.13
C PHE A 237 40.53 -14.51 23.43
N GLU A 238 40.73 -13.19 23.26
CA GLU A 238 41.99 -12.45 23.45
C GLU A 238 43.19 -12.95 22.61
N GLY A 239 42.95 -13.79 21.60
CA GLY A 239 44.01 -14.37 20.76
C GLY A 239 43.89 -14.03 19.28
N GLY A 240 42.89 -13.27 18.87
CA GLY A 240 42.62 -12.94 17.48
C GLY A 240 42.11 -14.14 16.68
N VAL A 241 42.46 -14.16 15.39
CA VAL A 241 42.07 -15.24 14.47
C VAL A 241 43.26 -16.12 14.13
N ASN A 242 43.07 -17.44 14.19
CA ASN A 242 44.04 -18.41 13.69
C ASN A 242 43.50 -19.04 12.41
N ILE A 243 44.31 -19.09 11.36
CA ILE A 243 43.97 -19.73 10.09
C ILE A 243 44.98 -20.84 9.84
N PHE A 244 44.51 -22.03 9.52
CA PHE A 244 45.39 -23.15 9.18
C PHE A 244 44.68 -24.17 8.29
N ARG A 245 45.45 -25.07 7.71
CA ARG A 245 44.96 -26.22 6.94
C ARG A 245 45.49 -27.52 7.52
N LEU A 246 44.65 -28.55 7.59
CA LEU A 246 45.08 -29.90 7.96
C LEU A 246 45.70 -30.62 6.74
N GLY A 247 46.83 -31.31 6.94
CA GLY A 247 47.42 -32.17 5.91
C GLY A 247 46.69 -33.50 5.72
N ASP A 248 47.02 -34.24 4.66
CA ASP A 248 46.33 -35.47 4.22
C ASP A 248 46.27 -36.62 5.25
N ALA A 249 47.11 -36.57 6.30
CA ALA A 249 47.13 -37.55 7.39
C ALA A 249 46.63 -36.99 8.74
N GLY A 250 45.97 -35.82 8.76
CA GLY A 250 45.29 -35.25 9.93
C GLY A 250 46.17 -34.71 11.08
N LEU A 251 47.44 -35.13 11.18
CA LEU A 251 48.30 -34.85 12.35
C LEU A 251 49.23 -33.63 12.22
N ARG A 252 49.34 -33.00 11.03
CA ARG A 252 50.24 -31.86 10.82
C ARG A 252 49.47 -30.63 10.32
N ILE A 253 49.53 -29.57 11.11
CA ILE A 253 49.04 -28.23 10.77
C ILE A 253 49.96 -27.65 9.68
N LYS A 254 49.36 -27.16 8.59
CA LYS A 254 50.05 -26.48 7.48
C LYS A 254 49.46 -25.08 7.29
N ASP A 255 50.27 -24.15 6.76
CA ASP A 255 49.88 -22.77 6.42
C ASP A 255 49.24 -22.01 7.59
N VAL A 256 49.94 -21.96 8.74
CA VAL A 256 49.49 -21.24 9.93
C VAL A 256 49.64 -19.74 9.73
N ARG A 257 48.54 -19.01 9.94
CA ARG A 257 48.50 -17.55 9.94
C ARG A 257 47.77 -17.08 11.18
N HIS A 258 48.26 -16.02 11.81
CA HIS A 258 47.56 -15.36 12.91
C HIS A 258 47.20 -13.93 12.51
N LEU A 259 45.95 -13.56 12.69
CA LEU A 259 45.48 -12.20 12.51
C LEU A 259 45.35 -11.55 13.89
N HIS A 260 46.00 -10.42 14.08
CA HIS A 260 46.06 -9.67 15.33
C HIS A 260 45.67 -8.22 15.12
N LYS A 261 45.43 -7.52 16.24
CA LYS A 261 45.27 -6.06 16.22
C LYS A 261 46.62 -5.39 16.02
N ASP A 262 47.53 -5.53 16.99
CA ASP A 262 48.80 -4.79 17.04
C ASP A 262 50.06 -5.66 17.27
N LYS A 263 49.91 -6.96 17.57
CA LYS A 263 51.02 -7.81 18.02
C LYS A 263 51.66 -8.61 16.87
N LYS A 264 52.95 -8.38 16.59
CA LYS A 264 53.75 -9.28 15.75
C LYS A 264 54.07 -10.57 16.51
N CYS A 265 53.83 -11.73 15.92
CA CYS A 265 54.18 -13.00 16.53
C CYS A 265 55.71 -13.18 16.55
N GLY A 266 56.23 -13.73 17.65
CA GLY A 266 57.68 -13.87 17.88
C GLY A 266 58.35 -15.04 17.17
N ASN A 267 57.73 -15.66 16.15
CA ASN A 267 58.24 -16.85 15.47
C ASN A 267 58.23 -16.66 13.94
N ASP A 268 59.40 -16.71 13.30
CA ASP A 268 59.60 -16.42 11.87
C ASP A 268 58.87 -17.41 10.92
N SER A 269 58.42 -18.57 11.43
CA SER A 269 57.65 -19.56 10.67
C SER A 269 56.16 -19.27 10.58
N ILE A 270 55.64 -18.25 11.30
CA ILE A 270 54.21 -17.92 11.35
C ILE A 270 53.97 -16.54 10.74
N ARG A 271 53.10 -16.47 9.73
CA ARG A 271 52.72 -15.21 9.09
C ARG A 271 51.69 -14.48 9.97
N CYS A 272 52.08 -13.35 10.54
CA CYS A 272 51.16 -12.52 11.33
C CYS A 272 50.75 -11.26 10.58
N VAL A 273 49.44 -11.01 10.52
CA VAL A 273 48.86 -9.88 9.81
C VAL A 273 48.10 -9.01 10.81
N LEU A 274 48.41 -7.71 10.81
CA LEU A 274 47.80 -6.73 11.69
C LEU A 274 46.61 -6.08 10.99
N GLY A 275 45.54 -5.80 11.73
CA GLY A 275 44.37 -5.09 11.19
C GLY A 275 43.01 -5.46 11.78
N LEU A 276 42.97 -6.36 12.78
CA LEU A 276 41.71 -6.62 13.51
C LEU A 276 41.33 -5.44 14.40
N VAL A 277 40.03 -5.22 14.57
CA VAL A 277 39.50 -4.22 15.50
C VAL A 277 39.74 -4.60 16.95
N ASP A 278 39.67 -5.90 17.23
CA ASP A 278 39.77 -6.52 18.56
C ASP A 278 40.32 -7.95 18.42
N GLU A 279 40.95 -8.45 19.48
CA GLU A 279 41.48 -9.81 19.55
C GLU A 279 40.48 -10.80 20.17
N SER A 280 39.36 -10.33 20.72
CA SER A 280 38.26 -11.18 21.20
C SER A 280 37.22 -11.42 20.11
N VAL A 281 37.41 -12.48 19.33
CA VAL A 281 36.57 -12.80 18.18
C VAL A 281 35.37 -13.62 18.62
N THR A 282 34.16 -13.10 18.39
CA THR A 282 32.90 -13.72 18.80
C THR A 282 32.25 -14.54 17.70
N THR A 283 32.40 -14.11 16.45
CA THR A 283 31.79 -14.77 15.29
C THR A 283 32.64 -14.58 14.02
N LEU A 284 32.51 -15.52 13.09
CA LEU A 284 33.20 -15.54 11.80
C LEU A 284 32.19 -15.94 10.73
N THR A 285 31.99 -15.09 9.74
CA THR A 285 31.08 -15.40 8.64
C THR A 285 31.68 -15.02 7.30
N ARG A 286 31.28 -15.76 6.27
CA ARG A 286 31.68 -15.47 4.89
C ARG A 286 30.71 -14.46 4.29
N GLY A 287 31.27 -13.42 3.67
CA GLY A 287 30.53 -12.50 2.82
C GLY A 287 30.61 -12.85 1.35
N LEU A 288 30.00 -12.01 0.52
CA LEU A 288 30.16 -12.05 -0.92
C LEU A 288 31.61 -11.68 -1.33
N ASN A 289 32.04 -12.05 -2.54
CA ASN A 289 33.35 -11.74 -3.11
C ASN A 289 34.57 -12.27 -2.35
N ALA A 290 34.43 -13.44 -1.71
CA ALA A 290 35.48 -14.05 -0.90
C ALA A 290 35.97 -13.14 0.26
N ARG A 291 35.12 -12.22 0.71
CA ARG A 291 35.32 -11.44 1.94
C ARG A 291 35.00 -12.30 3.15
N VAL A 292 35.77 -12.15 4.22
CA VAL A 292 35.48 -12.76 5.53
C VAL A 292 35.17 -11.64 6.51
N TRP A 293 34.08 -11.79 7.25
CA TRP A 293 33.62 -10.85 8.26
C TRP A 293 33.89 -11.42 9.64
N ILE A 294 34.56 -10.62 10.47
CA ILE A 294 35.04 -11.02 11.78
C ILE A 294 34.36 -10.12 12.81
N GLY A 295 33.45 -10.71 13.59
CA GLY A 295 32.78 -10.03 14.69
C GLY A 295 33.58 -10.10 15.97
N SER A 296 33.50 -9.04 16.76
CA SER A 296 34.21 -8.91 18.03
C SER A 296 33.43 -8.08 19.04
N ASN A 297 33.98 -7.91 20.23
CA ASN A 297 33.39 -7.05 21.27
C ASN A 297 33.54 -5.54 21.00
N SER A 298 34.37 -5.15 20.02
CA SER A 298 34.67 -3.74 19.73
C SER A 298 34.37 -3.34 18.28
N GLY A 299 33.67 -4.18 17.51
CA GLY A 299 33.22 -3.90 16.14
C GLY A 299 33.43 -5.07 15.18
N LEU A 300 33.29 -4.78 13.89
CA LEU A 300 33.48 -5.70 12.78
C LEU A 300 34.80 -5.42 12.05
N SER A 301 35.55 -6.48 11.73
CA SER A 301 36.66 -6.42 10.78
C SER A 301 36.25 -7.11 9.48
N MET A 302 36.16 -6.34 8.39
CA MET A 302 35.96 -6.88 7.05
C MET A 302 37.32 -7.18 6.43
N CYS A 303 37.54 -8.42 6.04
CA CYS A 303 38.79 -8.93 5.50
C CYS A 303 38.66 -9.23 4.00
N GLU A 304 39.46 -8.58 3.18
CA GLU A 304 39.57 -8.83 1.74
C GLU A 304 40.91 -9.48 1.42
N LYS A 305 40.90 -10.58 0.68
CA LYS A 305 42.13 -11.22 0.20
C LYS A 305 42.68 -10.41 -0.98
N SER A 306 43.81 -9.73 -0.78
CA SER A 306 44.59 -9.13 -1.87
C SER A 306 45.31 -10.25 -2.65
N ASP A 307 45.84 -9.95 -3.85
CA ASP A 307 46.59 -10.90 -4.70
C ASP A 307 47.49 -11.84 -3.89
N GLU A 308 47.73 -13.08 -4.36
CA GLU A 308 48.34 -14.19 -3.60
C GLU A 308 49.65 -13.87 -2.83
N ASN A 309 50.33 -12.76 -3.17
CA ASN A 309 51.55 -12.27 -2.53
C ASN A 309 51.39 -11.01 -1.63
N ALA A 310 50.22 -10.35 -1.58
CA ALA A 310 50.04 -9.00 -1.00
C ALA A 310 49.35 -8.96 0.39
N GLY A 311 48.86 -10.08 0.91
CA GLY A 311 48.29 -10.18 2.27
C GLY A 311 46.78 -9.91 2.35
N TYR A 312 46.28 -9.70 3.57
CA TYR A 312 44.87 -9.38 3.83
C TYR A 312 44.70 -7.86 4.04
N LYS A 313 43.73 -7.26 3.37
CA LYS A 313 43.31 -5.88 3.62
C LYS A 313 42.16 -5.90 4.63
N PHE A 314 42.28 -5.10 5.68
CA PHE A 314 41.26 -4.98 6.72
C PHE A 314 40.57 -3.62 6.67
N THR A 315 39.26 -3.66 6.83
CA THR A 315 38.42 -2.48 7.03
C THR A 315 37.69 -2.62 8.36
N THR A 316 37.86 -1.64 9.23
CA THR A 316 37.19 -1.55 10.53
C THR A 316 35.81 -0.92 10.37
N ILE A 317 34.79 -1.53 10.95
CA ILE A 317 33.42 -1.03 10.96
C ILE A 317 32.91 -1.03 12.40
N THR A 318 32.53 0.15 12.88
CA THR A 318 32.02 0.41 14.23
C THR A 318 30.72 1.22 14.18
N THR A 319 30.19 1.60 15.33
CA THR A 319 29.04 2.51 15.48
C THR A 319 29.24 3.82 14.74
N ARG A 320 30.48 4.33 14.67
CA ARG A 320 30.83 5.52 13.87
C ARG A 320 30.62 5.33 12.36
N ASN A 321 30.62 4.09 11.90
CA ASN A 321 30.42 3.72 10.51
C ASN A 321 28.97 3.31 10.19
N GLY A 322 28.03 3.44 11.14
CA GLY A 322 26.62 3.10 10.98
C GLY A 322 26.17 1.76 11.58
N LEU A 323 27.08 0.99 12.18
CA LEU A 323 26.73 -0.24 12.90
C LEU A 323 25.85 0.07 14.12
N GLY A 324 24.86 -0.77 14.43
CA GLY A 324 23.94 -0.51 15.55
C GLY A 324 24.62 -0.53 16.93
N ASN A 325 25.62 -1.39 17.11
CA ASN A 325 26.43 -1.50 18.33
C ASN A 325 27.75 -2.24 18.03
N ASP A 326 28.82 -1.86 18.71
CA ASP A 326 30.16 -2.42 18.49
C ASP A 326 30.31 -3.85 19.02
N MET A 327 29.51 -4.27 20.00
CA MET A 327 29.53 -5.64 20.50
C MET A 327 28.74 -6.55 19.57
N ILE A 328 29.45 -7.33 18.77
CA ILE A 328 28.89 -8.33 17.87
C ILE A 328 28.81 -9.68 18.58
N SER A 329 27.64 -10.30 18.60
CA SER A 329 27.43 -11.63 19.19
C SER A 329 27.48 -12.73 18.15
N ASP A 330 26.80 -12.55 17.01
CA ASP A 330 26.72 -13.52 15.93
C ASP A 330 26.58 -12.85 14.56
N ALA A 331 26.84 -13.59 13.49
CA ALA A 331 26.75 -13.10 12.12
C ALA A 331 26.32 -14.21 11.15
N MET A 332 25.39 -13.88 10.24
CA MET A 332 24.83 -14.83 9.28
C MET A 332 24.72 -14.23 7.89
N LEU A 333 24.97 -15.05 6.87
CA LEU A 333 24.62 -14.78 5.48
C LEU A 333 23.27 -15.46 5.19
N ASP A 334 22.27 -14.69 4.76
CA ASP A 334 20.98 -15.25 4.39
C ASP A 334 20.98 -15.83 2.96
N ARG A 335 19.85 -16.44 2.56
CA ARG A 335 19.67 -17.04 1.22
C ARG A 335 19.84 -16.04 0.06
N GLU A 336 19.56 -14.77 0.26
CA GLU A 336 19.68 -13.72 -0.76
C GLU A 336 21.09 -13.11 -0.79
N GLY A 337 21.94 -13.47 0.16
CA GLY A 337 23.31 -12.98 0.30
C GLY A 337 23.42 -11.70 1.14
N ASN A 338 22.38 -11.33 1.89
CA ASN A 338 22.46 -10.23 2.85
C ASN A 338 23.20 -10.69 4.11
N LEU A 339 24.00 -9.80 4.68
CA LEU A 339 24.76 -10.06 5.90
C LEU A 339 24.03 -9.45 7.10
N TRP A 340 23.76 -10.30 8.09
CA TRP A 340 23.07 -9.97 9.33
C TRP A 340 24.04 -10.09 10.50
N PHE A 341 24.07 -9.07 11.36
CA PHE A 341 24.90 -9.02 12.54
C PHE A 341 24.03 -8.85 13.79
N GLY A 342 24.21 -9.77 14.73
CA GLY A 342 23.62 -9.73 16.06
C GLY A 342 24.46 -8.83 16.93
N THR A 343 23.80 -7.92 17.63
CA THR A 343 24.47 -6.95 18.47
C THR A 343 23.76 -6.85 19.82
N ASN A 344 24.35 -6.14 20.77
CA ASN A 344 23.68 -5.84 22.06
C ASN A 344 22.57 -4.78 21.96
N SER A 345 22.38 -4.15 20.80
CA SER A 345 21.33 -3.15 20.54
C SER A 345 20.34 -3.61 19.46
N GLY A 346 20.23 -4.92 19.23
CA GLY A 346 19.37 -5.54 18.23
C GLY A 346 20.18 -6.07 17.05
N ILE A 347 19.63 -5.97 15.86
CA ILE A 347 20.18 -6.56 14.65
C ILE A 347 20.62 -5.46 13.69
N SER A 348 21.79 -5.63 13.08
CA SER A 348 22.28 -4.77 11.99
C SER A 348 22.37 -5.59 10.70
N MET A 349 21.59 -5.24 9.68
CA MET A 349 21.69 -5.81 8.34
C MET A 349 22.55 -4.90 7.46
N PHE A 350 23.56 -5.43 6.80
CA PHE A 350 24.42 -4.69 5.89
C PHE A 350 23.79 -4.58 4.50
N GLU A 351 23.51 -3.36 4.03
CA GLU A 351 22.85 -3.09 2.74
C GLU A 351 23.83 -2.99 1.55
N GLY A 352 25.11 -3.34 1.77
CA GLY A 352 26.15 -3.33 0.76
C GLY A 352 26.87 -1.99 0.61
N MET A 353 27.72 -1.89 -0.42
CA MET A 353 28.59 -0.73 -0.69
C MET A 353 28.26 -0.01 -2.00
N LYS A 354 27.06 -0.24 -2.55
CA LYS A 354 26.62 0.38 -3.82
C LYS A 354 26.47 1.89 -3.72
N PHE A 355 26.13 2.42 -2.54
CA PHE A 355 26.13 3.84 -2.23
C PHE A 355 27.06 4.10 -1.05
N VAL A 356 27.98 5.04 -1.23
CA VAL A 356 28.88 5.53 -0.19
C VAL A 356 28.67 7.03 -0.06
N HIS A 357 28.47 7.51 1.16
CA HIS A 357 28.23 8.92 1.44
C HIS A 357 29.48 9.60 1.97
N VAL A 358 29.63 10.87 1.62
CA VAL A 358 30.57 11.80 2.24
C VAL A 358 29.74 12.92 2.85
N THR A 359 29.69 12.97 4.18
CA THR A 359 28.90 13.95 4.96
C THR A 359 29.80 14.77 5.89
N ASP A 360 29.20 15.60 6.74
CA ASP A 360 29.90 16.34 7.79
C ASP A 360 30.74 15.45 8.72
N ASP A 361 30.24 14.26 9.06
CA ASP A 361 30.96 13.22 9.81
C ASP A 361 32.29 12.78 9.14
N ASP A 362 32.39 12.89 7.81
CA ASP A 362 33.60 12.56 7.03
C ASP A 362 34.54 13.77 6.84
N GLY A 363 34.19 14.93 7.41
CA GLY A 363 34.95 16.18 7.32
C GLY A 363 34.39 17.19 6.31
N LEU A 364 33.20 16.97 5.76
CA LEU A 364 32.54 17.97 4.92
C LEU A 364 32.14 19.19 5.76
N SER A 365 32.46 20.40 5.30
CA SER A 365 32.20 21.63 6.06
C SER A 365 30.71 21.97 6.29
N SER A 366 29.80 21.36 5.52
CA SER A 366 28.34 21.57 5.60
C SER A 366 27.62 20.44 4.86
N ASP A 367 26.48 19.99 5.41
CA ASP A 367 25.68 18.90 4.83
C ASP A 367 25.06 19.24 3.48
N VAL A 368 24.88 20.51 3.14
CA VAL A 368 24.25 20.89 1.87
C VAL A 368 25.32 21.03 0.80
N ALA A 369 25.57 19.95 0.06
CA ALA A 369 26.49 19.94 -1.07
C ALA A 369 25.81 20.55 -2.31
N THR A 370 26.36 21.63 -2.85
CA THR A 370 25.79 22.37 -3.99
C THR A 370 26.41 21.97 -5.32
N SER A 371 27.63 21.48 -5.31
CA SER A 371 28.37 21.09 -6.50
C SER A 371 29.41 20.01 -6.18
N VAL A 372 29.65 19.14 -7.15
CA VAL A 372 30.66 18.08 -7.06
C VAL A 372 31.49 18.07 -8.34
N PHE A 373 32.80 17.94 -8.19
CA PHE A 373 33.74 17.88 -9.30
C PHE A 373 34.90 16.93 -8.97
N ILE A 374 35.35 16.15 -9.96
CA ILE A 374 36.54 15.29 -9.83
C ILE A 374 37.66 15.88 -10.69
N SER A 375 38.77 16.27 -10.07
CA SER A 375 39.94 16.78 -10.79
C SER A 375 40.77 15.66 -11.42
N ARG A 376 41.68 16.02 -12.32
CA ARG A 376 42.51 15.05 -13.07
C ARG A 376 43.42 14.19 -12.19
N ASP A 377 43.84 14.73 -11.05
CA ASP A 377 44.61 14.03 -10.01
C ASP A 377 43.76 13.07 -9.15
N SER A 378 42.47 12.91 -9.47
CA SER A 378 41.51 12.13 -8.70
C SER A 378 41.18 12.71 -7.33
N ALA A 379 41.33 14.02 -7.11
CA ALA A 379 40.76 14.68 -5.93
C ALA A 379 39.28 14.99 -6.16
N LEU A 380 38.48 14.78 -5.12
CA LEU A 380 37.06 15.11 -5.06
C LEU A 380 36.92 16.53 -4.49
N TRP A 381 36.34 17.43 -5.28
CA TRP A 381 36.02 18.78 -4.87
C TRP A 381 34.52 18.90 -4.63
N VAL A 382 34.14 19.38 -3.44
CA VAL A 382 32.74 19.54 -3.03
C VAL A 382 32.50 20.98 -2.60
N GLY A 383 31.65 21.67 -3.35
CA GLY A 383 31.13 22.97 -2.97
C GLY A 383 29.95 22.79 -2.04
N THR A 384 29.89 23.61 -0.98
CA THR A 384 28.81 23.55 0.00
C THR A 384 28.09 24.88 0.12
N TRP A 385 26.87 24.83 0.65
CA TRP A 385 26.12 26.02 1.03
C TRP A 385 26.49 26.38 2.48
N GLY A 386 27.28 27.45 2.65
CA GLY A 386 27.65 28.00 3.95
C GLY A 386 28.95 27.45 4.55
N GLY A 387 29.57 26.43 3.95
CA GLY A 387 30.84 25.88 4.44
C GLY A 387 32.06 26.18 3.54
N GLY A 388 31.84 26.66 2.31
CA GLY A 388 32.90 26.84 1.31
C GLY A 388 33.17 25.60 0.47
N LEU A 389 34.42 25.45 0.04
CA LEU A 389 34.89 24.43 -0.89
C LEU A 389 35.80 23.42 -0.17
N ASN A 390 35.46 22.14 -0.27
CA ASN A 390 36.18 21.04 0.36
C ASN A 390 36.91 20.22 -0.71
N LYS A 391 38.11 19.77 -0.42
CA LYS A 391 38.90 18.89 -1.29
C LYS A 391 39.29 17.64 -0.54
N PHE A 392 38.91 16.49 -1.10
CA PHE A 392 39.15 15.16 -0.57
C PHE A 392 40.05 14.35 -1.50
N ASN A 393 41.01 13.60 -0.95
CA ASN A 393 41.83 12.68 -1.74
C ASN A 393 41.15 11.29 -1.83
N ILE A 394 40.63 10.94 -3.01
CA ILE A 394 39.80 9.74 -3.21
C ILE A 394 40.58 8.43 -3.04
N ARG A 395 41.93 8.46 -3.11
CA ARG A 395 42.76 7.25 -2.97
C ARG A 395 42.78 6.67 -1.55
N ASN A 396 42.37 7.45 -0.54
CA ASN A 396 42.57 7.10 0.87
C ASN A 396 41.33 7.30 1.75
N THR A 397 40.11 7.09 1.25
CA THR A 397 38.86 7.26 2.03
C THR A 397 38.68 6.27 3.21
N SER A 398 39.65 5.39 3.48
CA SER A 398 39.59 4.42 4.59
C SER A 398 40.52 4.75 5.77
N GLN A 399 41.38 5.76 5.66
CA GLN A 399 42.19 6.27 6.76
C GLN A 399 42.19 7.79 6.71
N GLN A 400 41.72 8.41 7.80
CA GLN A 400 41.81 9.83 8.14
C GLN A 400 41.88 10.76 6.92
N SER A 401 40.73 11.23 6.43
CA SER A 401 40.69 12.10 5.25
C SER A 401 41.44 13.40 5.56
N ASP A 402 42.59 13.60 4.91
CA ASP A 402 43.18 14.93 4.75
C ASP A 402 42.20 15.76 3.91
N VAL A 403 41.31 16.49 4.59
CA VAL A 403 40.35 17.41 3.95
C VAL A 403 40.96 18.80 3.95
N GLU A 404 41.21 19.34 2.75
CA GLU A 404 41.61 20.73 2.59
C GLU A 404 40.35 21.60 2.43
N LEU A 405 40.19 22.61 3.28
CA LEU A 405 39.03 23.50 3.31
C LEU A 405 39.39 24.91 2.82
N TYR A 406 38.68 25.37 1.79
CA TYR A 406 38.75 26.73 1.27
C TYR A 406 37.47 27.50 1.63
N ASN A 407 37.58 28.57 2.44
CA ASN A 407 36.46 29.36 2.95
C ASN A 407 36.90 30.80 3.27
N SER A 408 36.07 31.56 4.01
CA SER A 408 36.37 32.95 4.34
C SER A 408 37.73 33.16 5.02
N SER A 409 38.24 32.15 5.73
CA SER A 409 39.54 32.22 6.42
C SER A 409 40.75 32.29 5.47
N ASN A 410 40.62 31.75 4.26
CA ASN A 410 41.65 31.82 3.20
C ASN A 410 41.23 32.68 2.01
N GLY A 411 40.12 33.41 2.12
CA GLY A 411 39.68 34.40 1.13
C GLY A 411 38.75 33.85 0.04
N LEU A 412 38.12 32.69 0.25
CA LEU A 412 37.07 32.15 -0.62
C LEU A 412 35.68 32.36 -0.01
N SER A 413 34.67 32.69 -0.81
CA SER A 413 33.28 32.74 -0.33
C SER A 413 32.79 31.38 0.18
N GLU A 414 31.92 31.39 1.19
CA GLU A 414 31.34 30.16 1.77
C GLU A 414 30.14 29.59 1.00
N MET A 415 29.62 30.31 0.00
CA MET A 415 28.46 29.91 -0.80
C MET A 415 28.89 29.52 -2.22
N ILE A 416 29.31 28.27 -2.39
CA ILE A 416 29.78 27.74 -3.67
C ILE A 416 28.58 27.28 -4.50
N TYR A 417 28.58 27.55 -5.81
CA TYR A 417 27.52 27.11 -6.75
C TYR A 417 28.05 26.20 -7.85
N SER A 418 29.26 26.45 -8.35
CA SER A 418 29.82 25.67 -9.44
C SER A 418 31.33 25.55 -9.33
N ILE A 419 31.86 24.43 -9.80
CA ILE A 419 33.28 24.12 -9.81
C ILE A 419 33.63 23.61 -11.20
N ALA A 420 34.73 24.08 -11.77
CA ALA A 420 35.25 23.59 -13.04
C ALA A 420 36.77 23.61 -13.05
N GLN A 421 37.38 22.63 -13.69
CA GLN A 421 38.79 22.65 -14.08
C GLN A 421 38.88 22.41 -15.58
N PHE A 422 39.64 23.24 -16.26
CA PHE A 422 39.93 23.08 -17.67
C PHE A 422 41.40 22.69 -17.83
N ASP A 423 41.64 21.70 -18.68
CA ASP A 423 42.98 21.17 -18.92
C ASP A 423 43.72 20.78 -17.61
N SER A 424 45.01 21.08 -17.49
CA SER A 424 45.76 21.00 -16.22
C SER A 424 45.86 22.37 -15.54
N GLY A 425 44.85 23.22 -15.78
CA GLY A 425 44.80 24.60 -15.32
C GLY A 425 44.23 24.76 -13.90
N PRO A 426 43.98 26.00 -13.49
CA PRO A 426 43.46 26.32 -12.17
C PRO A 426 42.03 25.81 -11.96
N ILE A 427 41.63 25.66 -10.69
CA ILE A 427 40.25 25.38 -10.31
C ILE A 427 39.47 26.71 -10.35
N MET A 428 38.41 26.74 -11.15
CA MET A 428 37.48 27.87 -11.26
C MET A 428 36.27 27.58 -10.37
N VAL A 429 35.87 28.57 -9.57
CA VAL A 429 34.81 28.43 -8.57
C VAL A 429 33.80 29.55 -8.76
N GLY A 430 32.56 29.20 -9.06
CA GLY A 430 31.44 30.14 -9.12
C GLY A 430 30.70 30.19 -7.79
N THR A 431 30.31 31.39 -7.35
CA THR A 431 29.68 31.60 -6.04
C THR A 431 28.28 32.22 -6.17
N GLU A 432 27.51 32.16 -5.08
CA GLU A 432 26.15 32.72 -5.05
C GLU A 432 26.16 34.25 -5.14
N ARG A 433 27.08 34.92 -4.44
CA ARG A 433 26.99 36.36 -4.14
C ARG A 433 28.25 37.15 -4.44
N ASP A 434 29.32 36.48 -4.83
CA ASP A 434 30.66 37.05 -4.82
C ASP A 434 31.39 36.87 -6.16
N GLY A 435 30.68 36.52 -7.22
CA GLY A 435 31.26 36.32 -8.53
C GLY A 435 32.01 35.00 -8.64
N MET A 436 33.25 35.06 -9.12
CA MET A 436 34.06 33.90 -9.47
C MET A 436 35.42 33.97 -8.80
N TYR A 437 35.97 32.82 -8.46
CA TYR A 437 37.32 32.66 -7.95
C TYR A 437 38.13 31.74 -8.85
N ARG A 438 39.45 31.95 -8.87
CA ARG A 438 40.43 31.08 -9.53
C ARG A 438 41.45 30.64 -8.49
N ILE A 439 41.64 29.34 -8.37
CA ILE A 439 42.54 28.72 -7.40
C ILE A 439 43.69 28.02 -8.15
N GLN A 440 44.92 28.47 -7.92
CA GLN A 440 46.13 27.85 -8.46
C GLN A 440 47.25 27.87 -7.43
N ASP A 441 47.86 26.71 -7.12
CA ASP A 441 48.94 26.59 -6.14
C ASP A 441 48.61 27.29 -4.80
N ASP A 442 47.40 27.05 -4.28
CA ASP A 442 46.79 27.69 -3.09
C ASP A 442 46.64 29.22 -3.13
N ARG A 443 46.92 29.85 -4.27
CA ARG A 443 46.58 31.26 -4.50
C ARG A 443 45.14 31.37 -4.98
N ILE A 444 44.36 32.15 -4.26
CA ILE A 444 42.98 32.47 -4.58
C ILE A 444 42.93 33.87 -5.19
N GLU A 445 42.50 33.95 -6.45
CA GLU A 445 42.22 35.19 -7.14
C GLU A 445 40.71 35.39 -7.26
N HIS A 446 40.23 36.59 -6.92
CA HIS A 446 38.82 36.94 -6.91
C HIS A 446 38.46 37.83 -8.10
N PHE A 447 37.39 37.46 -8.79
CA PHE A 447 36.81 38.21 -9.90
C PHE A 447 35.38 38.59 -9.52
N ASP A 448 35.12 39.88 -9.43
CA ASP A 448 33.81 40.44 -9.09
C ASP A 448 33.37 41.50 -10.12
N MET A 449 32.31 42.23 -9.78
CA MET A 449 31.78 43.32 -10.61
C MET A 449 32.79 44.47 -10.83
N SER A 450 33.70 44.70 -9.88
CA SER A 450 34.71 45.76 -9.98
C SER A 450 35.80 45.43 -11.00
N VAL A 451 36.01 44.13 -11.24
CA VAL A 451 37.00 43.57 -12.15
C VAL A 451 36.38 43.28 -13.55
N GLY A 452 35.08 43.52 -13.73
CA GLY A 452 34.41 43.49 -15.04
C GLY A 452 33.35 42.39 -15.22
N LEU A 453 33.14 41.51 -14.24
CA LEU A 453 32.02 40.57 -14.30
C LEU A 453 30.70 41.34 -14.35
N SER A 454 29.74 40.79 -15.10
CA SER A 454 28.42 41.41 -15.26
C SER A 454 27.44 41.06 -14.14
N PHE A 455 27.73 40.02 -13.34
CA PHE A 455 26.86 39.51 -12.27
C PHE A 455 27.66 38.91 -11.12
N ARG A 456 27.01 38.79 -9.95
CA ARG A 456 27.57 38.22 -8.73
C ARG A 456 27.29 36.73 -8.52
N THR A 457 26.30 36.17 -9.21
CA THR A 457 25.91 34.77 -9.06
C THR A 457 26.38 33.99 -10.27
N ILE A 458 27.27 33.02 -10.09
CA ILE A 458 27.82 32.20 -11.18
C ILE A 458 27.38 30.75 -10.98
N SER A 459 26.36 30.33 -11.73
CA SER A 459 25.72 29.02 -11.61
C SER A 459 26.41 27.94 -12.43
N VAL A 460 27.13 28.31 -13.50
CA VAL A 460 27.84 27.36 -14.36
C VAL A 460 29.00 28.03 -15.08
N ILE A 461 30.12 27.32 -15.17
CA ILE A 461 31.34 27.74 -15.87
C ILE A 461 31.66 26.69 -16.93
N LYS A 462 31.82 27.11 -18.18
CA LYS A 462 32.23 26.22 -19.29
C LYS A 462 33.27 26.89 -20.19
N LYS A 463 34.18 26.09 -20.73
CA LYS A 463 35.16 26.49 -21.72
C LYS A 463 34.75 25.90 -23.06
N ASP A 464 34.78 26.73 -24.10
CA ASP A 464 34.51 26.27 -25.46
C ASP A 464 35.78 25.80 -26.18
N LYS A 465 35.61 25.18 -27.37
CA LYS A 465 36.73 24.71 -28.20
C LYS A 465 37.70 25.80 -28.66
N TYR A 466 37.33 27.08 -28.59
CA TYR A 466 38.17 28.22 -28.99
C TYR A 466 38.91 28.87 -27.81
N GLY A 467 38.72 28.36 -26.58
CA GLY A 467 39.35 28.87 -25.37
C GLY A 467 38.61 30.03 -24.70
N ASN A 468 37.35 30.31 -25.08
CA ASN A 468 36.53 31.29 -24.38
C ASN A 468 35.84 30.65 -23.17
N LEU A 469 35.73 31.44 -22.11
CA LEU A 469 35.05 31.07 -20.88
C LEU A 469 33.63 31.62 -20.89
N TRP A 470 32.66 30.71 -20.87
CA TRP A 470 31.23 30.96 -20.79
C TRP A 470 30.79 30.86 -19.33
N LEU A 471 30.26 31.96 -18.81
CA LEU A 471 29.77 32.09 -17.43
C LEU A 471 28.25 32.26 -17.47
N GLY A 472 27.52 31.29 -16.92
CA GLY A 472 26.09 31.40 -16.71
C GLY A 472 25.80 31.97 -15.32
N ALA A 473 24.81 32.85 -15.24
CA ALA A 473 24.38 33.47 -14.00
C ALA A 473 22.91 33.19 -13.70
N TRP A 474 22.56 33.17 -12.42
CA TRP A 474 21.17 33.23 -11.99
C TRP A 474 20.71 34.69 -12.00
N GLY A 475 19.70 35.01 -12.82
CA GLY A 475 19.14 36.35 -13.02
C GLY A 475 19.94 37.24 -13.98
N GLY A 476 21.05 36.75 -14.52
CA GLY A 476 21.98 37.54 -15.34
C GLY A 476 22.12 37.10 -16.81
N GLY A 477 21.67 35.89 -17.16
CA GLY A 477 21.95 35.31 -18.47
C GLY A 477 23.41 34.83 -18.57
N ILE A 478 24.06 35.10 -19.69
CA ILE A 478 25.40 34.60 -20.02
C ILE A 478 26.38 35.76 -20.13
N CYS A 479 27.60 35.53 -19.64
CA CYS A 479 28.76 36.38 -19.85
C CYS A 479 29.90 35.54 -20.46
N VAL A 480 30.43 35.96 -21.61
CA VAL A 480 31.57 35.29 -22.27
C VAL A 480 32.81 36.17 -22.17
N THR A 481 33.92 35.58 -21.74
CA THR A 481 35.23 36.23 -21.63
C THR A 481 36.34 35.29 -22.14
N ARG A 482 37.60 35.74 -22.17
CA ARG A 482 38.74 34.87 -22.47
C ARG A 482 39.36 34.33 -21.20
N GLU A 483 39.85 33.09 -21.25
CA GLU A 483 40.48 32.41 -20.11
C GLU A 483 41.79 33.07 -19.66
N ASP A 484 42.57 33.61 -20.61
CA ASP A 484 43.87 34.24 -20.38
C ASP A 484 43.78 35.68 -19.85
N ASP A 485 42.63 36.33 -20.00
CA ASP A 485 42.38 37.68 -19.50
C ASP A 485 40.91 37.89 -19.07
N PRO A 486 40.48 37.24 -17.95
CA PRO A 486 39.13 37.41 -17.42
C PRO A 486 38.87 38.80 -16.82
N VAL A 487 39.88 39.67 -16.73
CA VAL A 487 39.83 40.99 -16.07
C VAL A 487 39.74 42.15 -17.07
N HIS A 488 40.56 42.12 -18.13
CA HIS A 488 40.63 43.20 -19.13
C HIS A 488 40.02 42.80 -20.48
N GLY A 489 39.49 41.59 -20.59
CA GLY A 489 38.77 41.09 -21.75
C GLY A 489 37.46 41.85 -22.02
N ARG A 490 37.08 41.94 -23.30
CA ARG A 490 35.72 42.38 -23.67
C ARG A 490 34.73 41.31 -23.19
N PHE A 491 33.75 41.69 -22.39
CA PHE A 491 32.67 40.79 -22.00
C PHE A 491 31.54 40.83 -23.01
N LEU A 492 31.15 39.68 -23.54
CA LEU A 492 29.90 39.55 -24.30
C LEU A 492 28.79 39.13 -23.34
N LYS A 493 27.75 39.94 -23.24
CA LYS A 493 26.57 39.67 -22.41
C LYS A 493 25.38 39.28 -23.28
N ILE A 494 24.73 38.18 -22.93
CA ILE A 494 23.53 37.67 -23.62
C ILE A 494 22.47 37.39 -22.56
N THR A 495 21.34 38.10 -22.63
CA THR A 495 20.17 37.94 -21.76
C THR A 495 18.95 37.58 -22.61
N LYS A 496 17.78 37.47 -21.96
CA LYS A 496 16.50 37.28 -22.62
C LYS A 496 16.18 38.40 -23.62
N LYS A 497 16.67 39.63 -23.38
CA LYS A 497 16.50 40.74 -24.33
C LYS A 497 17.23 40.50 -25.65
N GLU A 498 18.36 39.80 -25.61
CA GLU A 498 19.18 39.50 -26.77
C GLU A 498 18.76 38.20 -27.48
N GLY A 499 17.88 37.37 -26.88
CA GLY A 499 17.31 36.19 -27.52
C GLY A 499 17.41 34.88 -26.71
N LEU A 500 18.00 34.92 -25.51
CA LEU A 500 18.09 33.77 -24.60
C LEU A 500 16.69 33.34 -24.10
N ALA A 501 16.47 32.04 -23.89
CA ALA A 501 15.20 31.51 -23.39
C ALA A 501 14.81 32.07 -22.01
N GLY A 502 15.79 32.37 -21.16
CA GLY A 502 15.61 33.02 -19.87
C GLY A 502 16.92 33.45 -19.23
N ASP A 503 16.85 34.37 -18.26
CA ASP A 503 18.03 34.94 -17.59
C ASP A 503 18.61 34.05 -16.48
N ASN A 504 17.90 33.00 -16.10
CA ASN A 504 18.35 32.02 -15.11
C ASN A 504 18.99 30.85 -15.82
N VAL A 505 20.32 30.90 -16.00
CA VAL A 505 21.09 29.84 -16.66
C VAL A 505 21.39 28.74 -15.64
N ALA A 506 20.98 27.51 -15.92
CA ALA A 506 21.19 26.36 -15.03
C ALA A 506 22.29 25.41 -15.53
N SER A 507 22.43 25.26 -16.85
CA SER A 507 23.41 24.34 -17.44
C SER A 507 23.83 24.78 -18.84
N MET A 508 25.06 24.41 -19.21
CA MET A 508 25.61 24.65 -20.54
C MET A 508 26.40 23.42 -21.03
N VAL A 509 26.28 23.10 -22.32
CA VAL A 509 27.06 22.04 -22.98
C VAL A 509 27.37 22.43 -24.43
N GLU A 510 28.56 22.11 -24.91
CA GLU A 510 28.96 22.31 -26.31
C GLU A 510 28.69 21.03 -27.11
N ASP A 511 27.97 21.12 -28.23
CA ASP A 511 27.71 19.99 -29.13
C ASP A 511 28.91 19.64 -30.03
N LEU A 512 28.80 18.53 -30.78
CA LEU A 512 29.88 18.05 -31.67
C LEU A 512 30.17 19.01 -32.85
N ASP A 513 29.20 19.84 -33.25
CA ASP A 513 29.39 20.88 -34.28
C ASP A 513 30.04 22.15 -33.67
N GLY A 514 30.11 22.22 -32.33
CA GLY A 514 30.68 23.31 -31.52
C GLY A 514 29.67 24.36 -31.09
N ASN A 515 28.37 24.16 -31.28
CA ASN A 515 27.37 25.12 -30.79
C ASN A 515 27.21 24.97 -29.28
N MET A 516 26.99 26.11 -28.61
CA MET A 516 26.74 26.13 -27.18
C MET A 516 25.23 26.00 -26.92
N TRP A 517 24.84 24.97 -26.19
CA TRP A 517 23.47 24.76 -25.73
C TRP A 517 23.32 25.22 -24.30
N VAL A 518 22.27 26.00 -24.04
CA VAL A 518 22.04 26.68 -22.76
C VAL A 518 20.66 26.34 -22.23
N GLY A 519 20.64 25.65 -21.10
CA GLY A 519 19.44 25.32 -20.34
C GLY A 519 19.10 26.44 -19.36
N THR A 520 17.86 26.91 -19.40
CA THR A 520 17.38 28.01 -18.57
C THR A 520 16.03 27.66 -17.92
N GLN A 521 15.60 28.49 -16.96
CA GLN A 521 14.23 28.39 -16.42
C GLN A 521 13.12 28.64 -17.46
N GLY A 522 13.45 29.22 -18.62
CA GLY A 522 12.50 29.53 -19.70
C GLY A 522 12.57 28.60 -20.91
N GLY A 523 13.42 27.56 -20.88
CA GLY A 523 13.60 26.60 -21.96
C GLY A 523 15.06 26.48 -22.39
N LEU A 524 15.26 26.09 -23.65
CA LEU A 524 16.56 25.75 -24.21
C LEU A 524 16.95 26.75 -25.32
N THR A 525 18.20 27.21 -25.33
CA THR A 525 18.74 28.05 -26.41
C THR A 525 19.98 27.40 -26.99
N ARG A 526 20.05 27.31 -28.32
CA ARG A 526 21.27 27.00 -29.07
C ARG A 526 21.92 28.30 -29.53
N ILE A 527 23.21 28.45 -29.29
CA ILE A 527 24.03 29.59 -29.70
C ILE A 527 25.12 29.07 -30.62
N THR A 528 25.16 29.54 -31.86
CA THR A 528 26.21 29.18 -32.82
C THR A 528 27.54 29.75 -32.34
N ASN A 529 28.53 28.88 -32.07
CA ASN A 529 29.84 29.32 -31.59
C ASN A 529 30.82 29.52 -32.74
N GLU A 530 31.43 30.70 -32.80
CA GLU A 530 32.37 31.08 -33.85
C GLU A 530 33.67 31.57 -33.24
N GLN A 531 34.79 31.28 -33.93
CA GLN A 531 36.15 31.64 -33.49
C GLN A 531 36.33 33.15 -33.24
N ASP A 532 35.53 34.00 -33.89
CA ASP A 532 35.60 35.46 -33.86
C ASP A 532 34.40 36.12 -33.13
N LEU A 533 33.83 35.46 -32.12
CA LEU A 533 32.67 35.93 -31.33
C LEU A 533 32.78 37.41 -30.90
N PHE A 534 33.97 37.82 -30.43
CA PHE A 534 34.23 39.20 -29.99
C PHE A 534 34.38 40.22 -31.13
N LYS A 535 34.71 39.79 -32.36
CA LYS A 535 34.78 40.69 -33.53
C LYS A 535 33.39 41.04 -34.05
N LYS A 536 32.44 40.08 -34.02
CA LYS A 536 31.02 40.35 -34.32
C LYS A 536 30.40 41.28 -33.28
N SER A 537 30.61 40.97 -32.00
CA SER A 537 30.14 41.83 -30.90
C SER A 537 30.68 43.26 -31.00
N ALA A 538 31.96 43.44 -31.39
CA ALA A 538 32.56 44.75 -31.61
C ALA A 538 31.88 45.57 -32.74
N LYS A 539 31.21 44.90 -33.68
CA LYS A 539 30.41 45.51 -34.75
C LYS A 539 28.93 45.68 -34.37
N GLY A 540 28.55 45.30 -33.16
CA GLY A 540 27.15 45.29 -32.69
C GLY A 540 26.34 44.08 -33.15
N GLU A 541 26.98 43.06 -33.73
CA GLU A 541 26.33 41.82 -34.18
C GLU A 541 26.36 40.76 -33.08
N LEU A 542 25.23 40.08 -32.87
CA LEU A 542 25.10 38.96 -31.93
C LEU A 542 25.28 37.61 -32.66
N PRO A 543 25.71 36.55 -31.95
CA PRO A 543 25.72 35.20 -32.53
C PRO A 543 24.30 34.76 -32.89
N GLU A 544 24.19 33.87 -33.89
CA GLU A 544 22.91 33.28 -34.24
C GLU A 544 22.38 32.43 -33.09
N MET A 545 21.12 32.65 -32.71
CA MET A 545 20.48 31.99 -31.59
C MET A 545 19.15 31.39 -31.99
N LEU A 546 18.91 30.16 -31.55
CA LEU A 546 17.64 29.48 -31.69
C LEU A 546 17.12 29.10 -30.31
N THR A 547 16.00 29.69 -29.92
CA THR A 547 15.32 29.38 -28.67
C THR A 547 14.18 28.39 -28.92
N LEU A 548 14.21 27.28 -28.18
CA LEU A 548 13.24 26.20 -28.23
C LEU A 548 12.40 26.23 -26.96
N ASN A 549 11.08 26.35 -27.12
CA ASN A 549 10.08 26.31 -26.06
C ASN A 549 8.91 25.39 -26.45
N GLU A 550 7.80 25.44 -25.70
CA GLU A 550 6.60 24.63 -25.96
C GLU A 550 6.09 24.72 -27.40
N SER A 551 6.16 25.90 -28.03
CA SER A 551 5.74 26.09 -29.43
C SER A 551 6.62 25.34 -30.44
N ASN A 552 7.85 24.99 -30.07
CA ASN A 552 8.79 24.22 -30.87
C ASN A 552 8.79 22.72 -30.53
N GLY A 553 7.86 22.26 -29.69
CA GLY A 553 7.73 20.85 -29.30
C GLY A 553 8.44 20.47 -27.98
N LEU A 554 9.11 21.41 -27.31
CA LEU A 554 9.73 21.18 -26.01
C LEU A 554 8.65 21.17 -24.90
N LYS A 555 8.30 19.99 -24.39
CA LYS A 555 7.21 19.78 -23.41
C LYS A 555 7.61 20.07 -21.95
N CYS A 556 8.47 21.06 -21.75
CA CYS A 556 8.89 21.52 -20.44
C CYS A 556 9.07 23.04 -20.43
N ARG A 557 9.03 23.63 -19.24
CA ARG A 557 9.25 25.07 -19.08
C ARG A 557 10.69 25.36 -18.67
N ALA A 558 11.25 24.55 -17.77
CA ALA A 558 12.60 24.74 -17.24
C ALA A 558 13.52 23.56 -17.60
N VAL A 559 14.76 23.89 -17.98
CA VAL A 559 15.84 22.92 -18.22
C VAL A 559 16.90 23.10 -17.14
N TYR A 560 17.08 22.10 -16.29
CA TYR A 560 17.98 22.15 -15.13
C TYR A 560 19.40 21.66 -15.45
N CYS A 561 19.51 20.64 -16.29
CA CYS A 561 20.80 20.04 -16.64
C CYS A 561 20.83 19.58 -18.09
N LEU A 562 22.01 19.65 -18.71
CA LEU A 562 22.26 19.21 -20.09
C LEU A 562 23.44 18.23 -20.12
N ARG A 563 23.31 17.16 -20.90
CA ARG A 563 24.39 16.20 -21.21
C ARG A 563 24.28 15.74 -22.66
N LEU A 564 25.40 15.36 -23.25
CA LEU A 564 25.43 14.67 -24.53
C LEU A 564 25.63 13.18 -24.29
N ASP A 565 24.96 12.36 -25.08
CA ASP A 565 25.28 10.93 -25.13
C ASP A 565 26.42 10.64 -26.11
N ALA A 566 26.84 9.37 -26.17
CA ALA A 566 27.92 8.94 -27.06
C ALA A 566 27.58 9.07 -28.57
N SER A 567 26.30 9.21 -28.93
CA SER A 567 25.86 9.45 -30.30
C SER A 567 25.82 10.93 -30.69
N GLY A 568 26.01 11.83 -29.71
CA GLY A 568 25.95 13.28 -29.89
C GLY A 568 24.54 13.85 -29.73
N ASP A 569 23.57 13.07 -29.27
CA ASP A 569 22.22 13.58 -28.97
C ASP A 569 22.20 14.33 -27.64
N LEU A 570 21.35 15.36 -27.57
CA LEU A 570 21.24 16.23 -26.40
C LEU A 570 20.17 15.71 -25.44
N TRP A 571 20.59 15.39 -24.24
CA TRP A 571 19.71 15.01 -23.15
C TRP A 571 19.56 16.15 -22.16
N MET A 572 18.34 16.31 -21.64
CA MET A 572 18.01 17.39 -20.72
C MET A 572 17.13 16.90 -19.57
N GLY A 573 17.55 17.23 -18.35
CA GLY A 573 16.72 17.10 -17.15
C GLY A 573 15.88 18.36 -16.99
N THR A 574 14.58 18.19 -16.79
CA THR A 574 13.58 19.27 -16.88
C THR A 574 12.63 19.28 -15.69
N ASP A 575 11.74 20.27 -15.63
CA ASP A 575 10.61 20.28 -14.70
C ASP A 575 9.47 19.32 -15.08
N ASN A 576 9.58 18.62 -16.22
CA ASN A 576 8.63 17.63 -16.69
C ASN A 576 9.32 16.36 -17.22
N GLY A 577 10.25 15.82 -16.44
CA GLY A 577 10.96 14.57 -16.68
C GLY A 577 12.26 14.79 -17.45
N VAL A 578 12.65 13.79 -18.23
CA VAL A 578 13.81 13.87 -19.11
C VAL A 578 13.36 14.02 -20.55
N SER A 579 13.97 14.94 -21.28
CA SER A 579 13.79 15.03 -22.73
C SER A 579 15.10 14.71 -23.45
N ARG A 580 15.00 14.01 -24.59
CA ARG A 580 16.08 13.78 -25.54
C ARG A 580 15.75 14.53 -26.81
N LEU A 581 16.72 15.30 -27.30
CA LEU A 581 16.68 15.95 -28.60
C LEU A 581 17.65 15.24 -29.53
N ASN A 582 17.13 14.71 -30.64
CA ASN A 582 17.97 14.11 -31.67
C ASN A 582 18.67 15.22 -32.48
N LEU A 583 20.00 15.24 -32.48
CA LEU A 583 20.79 16.24 -33.22
C LEU A 583 21.29 15.73 -34.57
N SER A 584 21.15 14.44 -34.85
CA SER A 584 21.50 13.85 -36.15
C SER A 584 20.55 14.25 -37.28
N ASN A 585 19.27 14.51 -36.96
CA ASN A 585 18.30 15.02 -37.93
C ASN A 585 18.36 16.55 -38.00
N LYS A 586 18.97 17.08 -39.07
CA LYS A 586 19.14 18.53 -39.27
C LYS A 586 17.90 19.23 -39.83
N GLU A 587 16.86 18.49 -40.24
CA GLU A 587 15.65 19.08 -40.84
C GLU A 587 14.56 19.43 -39.81
N GLU A 588 14.45 18.68 -38.70
CA GLU A 588 13.44 18.92 -37.68
C GLU A 588 13.91 18.48 -36.28
N PHE A 589 13.59 19.30 -35.25
CA PHE A 589 13.89 18.97 -33.85
C PHE A 589 12.88 17.97 -33.29
N VAL A 590 13.29 16.70 -33.16
CA VAL A 590 12.45 15.64 -32.61
C VAL A 590 12.76 15.42 -31.13
N PHE A 591 11.77 15.65 -30.27
CA PHE A 591 11.86 15.43 -28.83
C PHE A 591 11.23 14.11 -28.40
N THR A 592 11.98 13.32 -27.64
CA THR A 592 11.46 12.14 -26.91
C THR A 592 11.44 12.46 -25.42
N GLN A 593 10.31 12.22 -24.73
CA GLN A 593 10.13 12.57 -23.33
C GLN A 593 9.89 11.33 -22.47
N PHE A 594 10.49 11.31 -21.28
CA PHE A 594 10.31 10.28 -20.25
C PHE A 594 9.80 10.94 -18.98
N THR A 595 8.69 10.43 -18.44
CA THR A 595 7.97 11.02 -17.30
C THR A 595 7.61 9.94 -16.25
N LYS A 596 6.90 10.33 -15.19
CA LYS A 596 6.28 9.40 -14.24
C LYS A 596 5.37 8.37 -14.91
N ALA A 597 4.70 8.72 -16.00
CA ALA A 597 3.85 7.77 -16.73
C ALA A 597 4.66 6.60 -17.32
N ASP A 598 5.95 6.84 -17.58
CA ASP A 598 6.90 5.86 -18.12
C ASP A 598 7.67 5.09 -17.03
N GLY A 599 7.43 5.42 -15.76
CA GLY A 599 8.00 4.74 -14.59
C GLY A 599 9.01 5.55 -13.78
N LEU A 600 9.30 6.81 -14.13
CA LEU A 600 10.14 7.68 -13.28
C LEU A 600 9.49 7.92 -11.92
N SER A 601 10.31 8.05 -10.87
CA SER A 601 9.86 8.35 -9.52
C SER A 601 9.37 9.80 -9.38
N SER A 602 9.98 10.73 -10.13
CA SER A 602 9.65 12.14 -10.17
C SER A 602 9.65 12.70 -11.61
N ASN A 603 8.87 13.77 -11.82
CA ASN A 603 8.93 14.57 -13.04
C ASN A 603 9.98 15.69 -12.91
N THR A 604 10.59 15.89 -11.75
CA THR A 604 11.59 16.96 -11.57
C THR A 604 12.98 16.34 -11.68
N ALA A 605 13.60 16.41 -12.86
CA ALA A 605 14.92 15.85 -13.12
C ALA A 605 15.99 16.94 -12.98
N TYR A 606 16.63 16.99 -11.81
CA TYR A 606 17.63 18.02 -11.48
C TYR A 606 19.00 17.73 -12.08
N VAL A 607 19.36 16.45 -12.20
CA VAL A 607 20.63 16.04 -12.75
C VAL A 607 20.45 14.79 -13.60
N ILE A 608 21.22 14.70 -14.69
CA ILE A 608 21.32 13.50 -15.51
C ILE A 608 22.79 13.19 -15.77
N ASP A 609 23.11 11.90 -15.84
CA ASP A 609 24.43 11.41 -16.26
C ASP A 609 24.31 10.02 -16.89
N PHE A 610 25.36 9.56 -17.54
CA PHE A 610 25.44 8.21 -18.07
C PHE A 610 26.43 7.38 -17.26
N ASP A 611 26.17 6.10 -17.04
CA ASP A 611 27.21 5.20 -16.53
C ASP A 611 28.11 4.68 -17.68
N SER A 612 29.10 3.85 -17.33
CA SER A 612 30.01 3.21 -18.29
C SER A 612 29.30 2.28 -19.27
N ASP A 613 28.14 1.73 -18.89
CA ASP A 613 27.33 0.83 -19.70
C ASP A 613 26.35 1.61 -20.61
N GLY A 614 26.33 2.94 -20.51
CA GLY A 614 25.47 3.83 -21.29
C GLY A 614 24.04 3.93 -20.75
N ASN A 615 23.75 3.44 -19.55
CA ASN A 615 22.45 3.66 -18.92
C ASN A 615 22.34 5.10 -18.43
N LEU A 616 21.12 5.63 -18.48
CA LEU A 616 20.85 7.00 -18.06
C LEU A 616 20.47 7.01 -16.58
N TRP A 617 21.16 7.85 -15.83
CA TRP A 617 20.90 8.15 -14.43
C TRP A 617 20.21 9.51 -14.31
N ILE A 618 19.20 9.59 -13.46
CA ILE A 618 18.40 10.78 -13.22
C ILE A 618 18.33 11.02 -11.72
N GLY A 619 18.82 12.16 -11.24
CA GLY A 619 18.62 12.60 -9.87
C GLY A 619 17.46 13.59 -9.77
N SER A 620 16.60 13.36 -8.79
CA SER A 620 15.35 14.11 -8.57
C SER A 620 15.18 14.52 -7.11
N ASN A 621 14.01 15.10 -6.80
CA ASN A 621 13.58 15.35 -5.42
C ASN A 621 13.05 14.11 -4.68
N LYS A 622 13.18 12.90 -5.27
CA LYS A 622 12.75 11.63 -4.66
C LYS A 622 13.84 10.57 -4.60
N GLY A 623 15.06 10.89 -5.02
CA GLY A 623 16.15 9.92 -5.15
C GLY A 623 16.70 9.86 -6.58
N LEU A 624 17.31 8.72 -6.90
CA LEU A 624 17.90 8.44 -8.20
C LEU A 624 17.05 7.44 -8.98
N ASP A 625 16.85 7.66 -10.27
CA ASP A 625 16.29 6.69 -11.20
C ASP A 625 17.35 6.30 -12.23
N ARG A 626 17.41 5.01 -12.58
CA ARG A 626 18.22 4.50 -13.69
C ARG A 626 17.32 3.94 -14.78
N ILE A 627 17.46 4.44 -16.00
CA ILE A 627 16.85 3.88 -17.20
C ILE A 627 17.84 2.96 -17.88
N ASN A 628 17.46 1.69 -18.08
CA ASN A 628 18.26 0.77 -18.86
C ASN A 628 18.16 1.09 -20.36
N MET A 629 19.20 1.74 -20.89
CA MET A 629 19.21 2.21 -22.28
C MET A 629 19.40 1.07 -23.28
N SER A 630 20.06 -0.03 -22.90
CA SER A 630 20.21 -1.19 -23.77
C SER A 630 18.86 -1.85 -24.09
N ILE A 631 18.00 -2.03 -23.07
CA ILE A 631 16.65 -2.58 -23.24
C ILE A 631 15.77 -1.61 -24.03
N TYR A 632 15.86 -0.31 -23.73
CA TYR A 632 15.11 0.72 -24.44
C TYR A 632 15.46 0.75 -25.94
N ASN A 633 16.75 0.74 -26.28
CA ASN A 633 17.21 0.79 -27.66
C ASN A 633 16.80 -0.46 -28.47
N ILE A 634 16.66 -1.62 -27.84
CA ILE A 634 16.26 -2.87 -28.51
C ILE A 634 14.74 -3.00 -28.62
N SER A 635 14.00 -2.69 -27.56
CA SER A 635 12.57 -3.02 -27.43
C SER A 635 11.62 -1.83 -27.53
N GLY A 636 12.14 -0.60 -27.42
CA GLY A 636 11.36 0.62 -27.25
C GLY A 636 10.69 0.74 -25.88
N LYS A 637 10.82 -0.25 -24.98
CA LYS A 637 10.24 -0.21 -23.63
C LYS A 637 11.19 0.46 -22.64
N VAL A 638 10.64 1.34 -21.82
CA VAL A 638 11.37 2.02 -20.75
C VAL A 638 11.36 1.14 -19.51
N PHE A 639 12.54 0.79 -19.00
CA PHE A 639 12.69 0.09 -17.73
C PHE A 639 13.42 0.98 -16.75
N VAL A 640 12.70 1.41 -15.71
CA VAL A 640 13.20 2.32 -14.67
C VAL A 640 13.43 1.54 -13.37
N LYS A 641 14.64 1.65 -12.82
CA LYS A 641 14.95 1.22 -11.46
C LYS A 641 15.13 2.45 -10.57
N HIS A 642 14.33 2.54 -9.51
CA HIS A 642 14.38 3.64 -8.55
C HIS A 642 15.22 3.28 -7.32
N TYR A 643 16.09 4.19 -6.92
CA TYR A 643 16.91 4.14 -5.71
C TYR A 643 16.55 5.30 -4.77
N GLY A 644 16.04 4.95 -3.60
CA GLY A 644 15.73 5.90 -2.53
C GLY A 644 16.44 5.54 -1.22
N LYS A 645 15.92 6.08 -0.11
CA LYS A 645 16.49 5.86 1.23
C LYS A 645 16.60 4.37 1.60
N GLN A 646 15.59 3.57 1.25
CA GLN A 646 15.57 2.12 1.49
C GLN A 646 16.62 1.34 0.68
N ASP A 647 17.18 1.93 -0.37
CA ASP A 647 18.27 1.34 -1.16
C ASP A 647 19.63 1.81 -0.66
N GLY A 648 19.69 2.58 0.42
CA GLY A 648 20.92 3.21 0.91
C GLY A 648 21.22 4.57 0.27
N PHE A 649 20.32 5.19 -0.51
CA PHE A 649 20.53 6.56 -1.00
C PHE A 649 19.96 7.60 0.00
N ARG A 650 20.83 8.22 0.81
CA ARG A 650 20.41 9.16 1.87
C ARG A 650 19.88 10.50 1.37
N GLY A 651 20.46 11.03 0.29
CA GLY A 651 20.16 12.37 -0.22
C GLY A 651 18.88 12.43 -1.03
N ILE A 652 17.71 12.30 -0.38
CA ILE A 652 16.38 12.25 -1.02
C ILE A 652 16.21 13.32 -2.12
N GLU A 653 16.80 14.51 -1.93
CA GLU A 653 16.80 15.59 -2.91
C GLU A 653 18.19 15.83 -3.50
N CYS A 654 18.33 15.52 -4.79
CA CYS A 654 19.53 15.81 -5.57
C CYS A 654 19.62 17.31 -5.91
N VAL A 655 20.84 17.84 -6.03
CA VAL A 655 21.05 19.23 -6.44
C VAL A 655 21.17 19.36 -7.96
N GLN A 656 20.70 20.51 -8.48
CA GLN A 656 20.69 20.81 -9.91
C GLN A 656 22.09 20.75 -10.53
N ASN A 657 22.22 19.98 -11.62
CA ASN A 657 23.44 19.85 -12.41
C ASN A 657 24.70 19.41 -11.63
N ALA A 658 24.52 18.83 -10.44
CA ALA A 658 25.61 18.48 -9.54
C ALA A 658 25.94 16.97 -9.59
N SER A 659 26.43 16.52 -10.75
CA SER A 659 27.01 15.18 -10.92
C SER A 659 28.45 15.25 -11.41
N ALA A 660 29.24 14.25 -11.05
CA ALA A 660 30.57 14.04 -11.60
C ALA A 660 30.85 12.54 -11.81
N ARG A 661 31.78 12.24 -12.72
CA ARG A 661 32.29 10.88 -12.93
C ARG A 661 33.77 10.84 -12.53
N ASP A 662 34.16 9.84 -11.76
CA ASP A 662 35.56 9.62 -11.42
C ASP A 662 36.31 8.81 -12.50
N HIS A 663 37.62 8.72 -12.37
CA HIS A 663 38.49 8.01 -13.33
C HIS A 663 38.28 6.49 -13.36
N GLN A 664 37.58 5.94 -12.35
CA GLN A 664 37.20 4.52 -12.31
C GLN A 664 35.83 4.28 -12.96
N GLY A 665 35.12 5.35 -13.37
CA GLY A 665 33.80 5.26 -13.98
C GLY A 665 32.64 5.34 -12.97
N ASN A 666 32.91 5.55 -11.68
CA ASN A 666 31.85 5.70 -10.69
C ASN A 666 31.19 7.07 -10.82
N LEU A 667 29.89 7.13 -10.52
CA LEU A 667 29.11 8.36 -10.52
C LEU A 667 29.02 8.95 -9.13
N TRP A 668 29.11 10.27 -9.05
CA TRP A 668 28.99 11.04 -7.83
C TRP A 668 27.84 12.03 -7.98
N PHE A 669 26.99 12.11 -6.96
CA PHE A 669 25.81 12.97 -6.93
C PHE A 669 25.81 13.83 -5.67
N ALA A 670 25.69 15.15 -5.82
CA ALA A 670 25.48 16.04 -4.69
C ALA A 670 24.00 16.09 -4.30
N SER A 671 23.74 16.22 -3.01
CA SER A 671 22.40 16.25 -2.43
C SER A 671 22.33 17.25 -1.27
N ASN A 672 21.14 17.39 -0.71
CA ASN A 672 20.94 18.12 0.53
C ASN A 672 21.53 17.42 1.79
N VAL A 673 22.11 16.22 1.65
CA VAL A 673 22.77 15.44 2.72
C VAL A 673 24.10 14.90 2.20
N GLY A 674 24.98 15.82 1.81
CA GLY A 674 26.33 15.56 1.35
C GLY A 674 26.39 15.04 -0.08
N VAL A 675 27.49 14.34 -0.38
CA VAL A 675 27.74 13.76 -1.71
C VAL A 675 27.68 12.25 -1.62
N THR A 676 27.04 11.62 -2.60
CA THR A 676 26.95 10.16 -2.70
C THR A 676 27.69 9.64 -3.91
N LYS A 677 28.62 8.70 -3.68
CA LYS A 677 29.23 7.87 -4.72
C LYS A 677 28.35 6.66 -4.98
N TYR A 678 28.05 6.39 -6.24
CA TYR A 678 27.47 5.13 -6.70
C TYR A 678 28.56 4.22 -7.28
N ASN A 679 28.69 3.02 -6.72
CA ASN A 679 29.61 1.98 -7.19
C ASN A 679 28.84 0.91 -7.98
N LEU A 680 29.12 0.84 -9.28
CA LEU A 680 28.46 -0.08 -10.21
C LEU A 680 28.76 -1.55 -9.90
N GLU A 681 29.97 -1.87 -9.44
CA GLU A 681 30.38 -3.27 -9.19
C GLU A 681 29.67 -3.90 -7.98
N GLU A 682 29.19 -3.08 -7.06
CA GLU A 682 28.52 -3.48 -5.83
C GLU A 682 26.97 -3.46 -5.96
N ASP A 683 26.41 -2.93 -7.05
CA ASP A 683 24.96 -2.95 -7.33
C ASP A 683 24.55 -4.27 -8.01
N ARG A 684 24.26 -5.28 -7.20
CA ARG A 684 23.83 -6.60 -7.66
C ARG A 684 22.33 -6.71 -7.72
N LEU A 685 21.85 -7.37 -8.78
CA LEU A 685 20.44 -7.75 -8.89
C LEU A 685 20.16 -8.93 -7.97
N ASN A 686 19.11 -8.82 -7.16
CA ASN A 686 18.56 -9.96 -6.46
C ASN A 686 17.87 -10.88 -7.48
N THR A 687 18.51 -12.00 -7.80
CA THR A 687 17.98 -13.01 -8.74
C THR A 687 17.20 -14.12 -8.04
N ILE A 688 17.14 -14.08 -6.70
CA ILE A 688 16.45 -15.08 -5.89
C ILE A 688 14.96 -14.74 -5.85
N GLU A 689 14.12 -15.71 -6.19
CA GLU A 689 12.67 -15.57 -6.05
C GLU A 689 12.26 -15.47 -4.58
N PRO A 690 11.33 -14.56 -4.21
CA PRO A 690 10.80 -14.52 -2.86
C PRO A 690 10.07 -15.82 -2.50
N ILE A 691 10.16 -16.21 -1.23
CA ILE A 691 9.38 -17.35 -0.71
C ILE A 691 8.01 -16.80 -0.29
N THR A 692 7.00 -17.11 -1.09
CA THR A 692 5.62 -16.66 -0.81
C THR A 692 4.96 -17.64 0.18
N ASN A 693 4.40 -17.10 1.25
CA ASN A 693 3.71 -17.85 2.29
C ASN A 693 2.30 -17.28 2.50
N LEU A 694 1.30 -18.14 2.68
CA LEU A 694 -0.02 -17.73 3.16
C LEU A 694 0.03 -17.71 4.71
N LYS A 695 -0.24 -16.56 5.31
CA LYS A 695 -0.09 -16.32 6.76
C LYS A 695 -1.35 -16.66 7.53
N SER A 696 -2.50 -16.15 7.05
CA SER A 696 -3.79 -16.40 7.67
C SER A 696 -4.92 -16.20 6.66
N ILE A 697 -6.06 -16.80 6.99
CA ILE A 697 -7.33 -16.54 6.32
C ILE A 697 -8.28 -16.04 7.41
N ARG A 698 -8.99 -14.94 7.13
CA ARG A 698 -9.95 -14.33 8.05
C ARG A 698 -11.36 -14.40 7.44
N LEU A 699 -12.35 -14.68 8.27
CA LEU A 699 -13.77 -14.63 7.89
C LEU A 699 -14.36 -13.33 8.42
N PHE A 700 -14.94 -12.50 7.54
CA PHE A 700 -15.47 -11.18 7.91
C PHE A 700 -14.47 -10.32 8.71
N PHE A 701 -13.20 -10.35 8.31
CA PHE A 701 -12.06 -9.64 8.94
C PHE A 701 -11.65 -10.14 10.34
N GLU A 702 -12.28 -11.20 10.85
CA GLU A 702 -11.95 -11.82 12.13
C GLU A 702 -11.11 -13.10 11.93
N SER A 703 -10.17 -13.33 12.84
CA SER A 703 -9.40 -14.58 12.92
C SER A 703 -10.30 -15.72 13.39
N VAL A 704 -10.16 -16.89 12.77
CA VAL A 704 -11.02 -18.04 13.03
C VAL A 704 -10.19 -19.21 13.52
N ASP A 705 -10.70 -19.93 14.51
CA ASP A 705 -10.15 -21.23 14.87
C ASP A 705 -10.62 -22.28 13.85
N TRP A 706 -9.69 -22.76 13.03
CA TRP A 706 -9.97 -23.69 11.95
C TRP A 706 -10.27 -25.11 12.44
N THR A 707 -9.98 -25.44 13.70
CA THR A 707 -10.32 -26.75 14.29
C THR A 707 -11.84 -26.99 14.35
N GLU A 708 -12.65 -25.93 14.31
CA GLU A 708 -14.11 -26.04 14.24
C GLU A 708 -14.63 -26.48 12.86
N TYR A 709 -13.81 -26.30 11.80
CA TYR A 709 -14.23 -26.48 10.40
C TYR A 709 -13.56 -27.68 9.72
N THR A 710 -12.43 -28.18 10.22
CA THR A 710 -11.75 -29.36 9.68
C THR A 710 -11.01 -30.13 10.77
N GLU A 711 -10.86 -31.44 10.57
CA GLU A 711 -9.98 -32.29 11.38
C GLU A 711 -8.53 -32.28 10.88
N LEU A 712 -8.27 -31.76 9.66
CA LEU A 712 -6.96 -31.79 9.01
C LEU A 712 -6.44 -30.37 8.79
N LEU A 713 -5.61 -29.89 9.72
CA LEU A 713 -4.83 -28.67 9.56
C LEU A 713 -3.46 -29.02 8.96
N ASP A 714 -2.99 -28.18 8.04
CA ASP A 714 -1.60 -28.19 7.63
C ASP A 714 -0.77 -27.66 8.80
N TYR A 715 -0.02 -28.57 9.43
CA TYR A 715 0.86 -28.28 10.57
C TYR A 715 1.89 -27.16 10.30
N SER A 716 2.22 -26.87 9.04
CA SER A 716 3.22 -25.85 8.70
C SER A 716 2.65 -24.44 8.60
N THR A 717 1.36 -24.32 8.25
CA THR A 717 0.67 -23.03 8.03
C THR A 717 -0.45 -22.77 9.04
N GLY A 718 -0.88 -23.79 9.79
CA GLY A 718 -2.07 -23.72 10.65
C GLY A 718 -3.38 -23.59 9.88
N LEU A 719 -3.35 -23.77 8.55
CA LEU A 719 -4.52 -23.58 7.67
C LEU A 719 -5.22 -24.92 7.36
N PRO A 720 -6.54 -24.89 7.14
CA PRO A 720 -7.32 -26.08 6.87
C PRO A 720 -7.03 -26.67 5.49
N SER A 721 -6.85 -27.99 5.45
CA SER A 721 -6.81 -28.75 4.19
C SER A 721 -8.24 -29.08 3.74
N ASN A 722 -8.55 -28.82 2.46
CA ASN A 722 -9.88 -29.02 1.86
C ASN A 722 -11.01 -28.26 2.58
N LEU A 723 -10.86 -26.96 2.74
CA LEU A 723 -11.82 -26.13 3.47
C LEU A 723 -13.19 -26.08 2.76
N GLU A 724 -14.25 -26.49 3.47
CA GLU A 724 -15.64 -26.31 3.05
C GLU A 724 -16.35 -25.31 3.97
N LEU A 725 -16.87 -24.24 3.39
CA LEU A 725 -17.55 -23.17 4.12
C LEU A 725 -19.06 -23.20 3.84
N PRO A 726 -19.91 -22.94 4.85
CA PRO A 726 -21.33 -22.73 4.63
C PRO A 726 -21.58 -21.44 3.83
N TYR A 727 -22.71 -21.36 3.12
CA TYR A 727 -23.11 -20.19 2.33
C TYR A 727 -22.98 -18.85 3.07
N SER A 728 -23.24 -18.82 4.38
CA SER A 728 -23.17 -17.60 5.20
C SER A 728 -21.75 -17.11 5.49
N LYS A 729 -20.71 -17.93 5.24
CA LYS A 729 -19.30 -17.61 5.47
C LYS A 729 -18.57 -17.36 4.15
N ASN A 730 -19.02 -16.36 3.41
CA ASN A 730 -18.58 -16.07 2.04
C ASN A 730 -17.79 -14.76 1.88
N HIS A 731 -17.30 -14.20 2.98
CA HIS A 731 -16.38 -13.06 2.97
C HIS A 731 -15.02 -13.53 3.50
N LEU A 732 -14.04 -13.64 2.60
CA LEU A 732 -12.71 -14.16 2.92
C LEU A 732 -11.66 -13.10 2.67
N THR A 733 -10.76 -12.95 3.64
CA THR A 733 -9.54 -12.15 3.53
C THR A 733 -8.34 -13.07 3.62
N PHE A 734 -7.46 -13.01 2.63
CA PHE A 734 -6.23 -13.79 2.57
C PHE A 734 -5.05 -12.89 2.91
N ASP A 735 -4.34 -13.21 3.99
CA ASP A 735 -3.11 -12.55 4.40
C ASP A 735 -1.93 -13.38 3.93
N PHE A 736 -1.00 -12.79 3.19
CA PHE A 736 0.16 -13.50 2.61
C PHE A 736 1.41 -12.63 2.68
N VAL A 737 2.58 -13.26 2.69
CA VAL A 737 3.87 -12.57 2.73
C VAL A 737 4.84 -13.18 1.74
N GLY A 738 5.51 -12.33 0.98
CA GLY A 738 6.59 -12.70 0.08
C GLY A 738 7.90 -12.40 0.79
N VAL A 739 8.51 -13.42 1.37
CA VAL A 739 9.73 -13.25 2.17
C VAL A 739 10.90 -13.01 1.23
N SER A 740 11.33 -11.74 1.18
CA SER A 740 12.55 -11.25 0.54
C SER A 740 13.15 -10.21 1.49
N LEU A 741 14.34 -10.50 1.98
CA LEU A 741 15.00 -9.81 3.08
C LEU A 741 15.89 -8.65 2.61
N THR A 742 16.32 -8.61 1.35
CA THR A 742 17.18 -7.53 0.82
C THR A 742 16.51 -6.16 0.93
N ILE A 743 15.28 -6.02 0.39
CA ILE A 743 14.44 -4.82 0.57
C ILE A 743 12.96 -5.26 0.65
N PRO A 744 12.48 -5.65 1.85
CA PRO A 744 11.12 -6.17 2.02
C PRO A 744 10.02 -5.18 1.60
N ASP A 745 10.21 -3.88 1.82
CA ASP A 745 9.25 -2.82 1.48
C ASP A 745 8.95 -2.71 -0.03
N LYS A 746 9.85 -3.25 -0.87
CA LYS A 746 9.70 -3.23 -2.34
C LYS A 746 9.12 -4.52 -2.90
N VAL A 747 8.75 -5.48 -2.05
CA VAL A 747 8.07 -6.70 -2.50
C VAL A 747 6.70 -6.34 -3.08
N LYS A 748 6.41 -6.89 -4.26
CA LYS A 748 5.12 -6.67 -4.95
C LYS A 748 4.38 -7.99 -5.09
N TYR A 749 3.07 -7.93 -5.01
CA TYR A 749 2.16 -9.07 -5.04
C TYR A 749 1.21 -8.98 -6.23
N ARG A 750 0.82 -10.15 -6.74
CA ARG A 750 -0.35 -10.30 -7.60
C ARG A 750 -1.12 -11.53 -7.16
N PHE A 751 -2.44 -11.43 -7.16
CA PHE A 751 -3.32 -12.52 -6.78
C PHE A 751 -4.41 -12.75 -7.81
N TYR A 752 -5.00 -13.93 -7.74
CA TYR A 752 -6.01 -14.43 -8.68
C TYR A 752 -6.87 -15.48 -8.00
N LEU A 753 -8.18 -15.30 -7.99
CA LEU A 753 -9.14 -16.28 -7.50
C LEU A 753 -9.77 -17.05 -8.65
N LYS A 754 -9.25 -18.25 -8.93
CA LYS A 754 -9.82 -19.14 -9.94
C LYS A 754 -11.25 -19.50 -9.56
N GLY A 755 -12.19 -19.26 -10.47
CA GLY A 755 -13.64 -19.43 -10.26
C GLY A 755 -14.41 -18.11 -10.15
N LEU A 756 -13.70 -16.99 -9.92
CA LEU A 756 -14.29 -15.64 -9.86
C LEU A 756 -13.56 -14.66 -10.81
N ASP A 757 -12.23 -14.65 -10.78
CA ASP A 757 -11.41 -13.70 -11.54
C ASP A 757 -11.09 -14.19 -12.97
N ASN A 758 -10.98 -13.25 -13.90
CA ASN A 758 -10.58 -13.51 -15.30
C ASN A 758 -9.12 -13.16 -15.61
N ILE A 759 -8.53 -12.23 -14.85
CA ILE A 759 -7.13 -11.77 -15.00
C ILE A 759 -6.48 -11.64 -13.63
N TRP A 760 -5.15 -11.71 -13.57
CA TRP A 760 -4.39 -11.42 -12.36
C TRP A 760 -4.60 -9.96 -11.94
N SER A 761 -4.59 -9.71 -10.62
CA SER A 761 -4.56 -8.35 -10.09
C SER A 761 -3.34 -7.57 -10.63
N PRO A 762 -3.41 -6.23 -10.74
CA PRO A 762 -2.21 -5.42 -10.94
C PRO A 762 -1.22 -5.63 -9.77
N PRO A 763 0.10 -5.42 -9.97
CA PRO A 763 1.06 -5.46 -8.87
C PRO A 763 0.66 -4.50 -7.76
N THR A 764 0.51 -5.02 -6.54
CA THR A 764 0.25 -4.23 -5.33
C THR A 764 1.35 -4.47 -4.29
N SER A 765 1.63 -3.49 -3.43
CA SER A 765 2.52 -3.68 -2.28
C SER A 765 1.76 -4.19 -1.04
N THR A 766 0.43 -4.32 -1.10
CA THR A 766 -0.39 -4.76 0.03
C THR A 766 -0.36 -6.29 0.18
N PRO A 767 0.08 -6.83 1.33
CA PRO A 767 0.15 -8.28 1.60
C PRO A 767 -1.23 -8.91 1.95
N GLU A 768 -2.31 -8.37 1.38
CA GLU A 768 -3.70 -8.75 1.70
C GLU A 768 -4.53 -8.76 0.42
N ALA A 769 -5.43 -9.76 0.30
CA ALA A 769 -6.48 -9.81 -0.72
C ALA A 769 -7.84 -10.07 -0.08
N VAL A 770 -8.82 -9.22 -0.38
CA VAL A 770 -10.17 -9.27 0.21
C VAL A 770 -11.19 -9.65 -0.87
N TYR A 771 -11.94 -10.71 -0.63
CA TYR A 771 -13.03 -11.17 -1.49
C TYR A 771 -14.35 -11.18 -0.73
N SER A 772 -15.25 -10.28 -1.11
CA SER A 772 -16.56 -10.12 -0.48
C SER A 772 -17.67 -10.82 -1.25
N ASN A 773 -18.58 -11.48 -0.53
CA ASN A 773 -19.82 -12.07 -1.06
C ASN A 773 -19.57 -13.09 -2.19
N ILE A 774 -18.63 -14.00 -1.98
CA ILE A 774 -18.28 -15.03 -2.97
C ILE A 774 -19.50 -15.96 -3.17
N PRO A 775 -19.93 -16.21 -4.42
CA PRO A 775 -21.03 -17.16 -4.68
C PRO A 775 -20.71 -18.59 -4.22
N PRO A 776 -21.71 -19.48 -4.07
CA PRO A 776 -21.45 -20.90 -3.90
C PRO A 776 -20.71 -21.49 -5.10
N GLY A 777 -19.67 -22.29 -4.84
CA GLY A 777 -18.82 -22.87 -5.87
C GLY A 777 -17.47 -23.36 -5.32
N GLU A 778 -16.66 -23.91 -6.23
CA GLU A 778 -15.28 -24.32 -5.94
C GLU A 778 -14.31 -23.22 -6.38
N TYR A 779 -13.39 -22.86 -5.50
CA TYR A 779 -12.45 -21.77 -5.72
C TYR A 779 -11.01 -22.20 -5.45
N THR A 780 -10.06 -21.54 -6.11
CA THR A 780 -8.64 -21.68 -5.79
C THR A 780 -8.00 -20.31 -5.80
N PHE A 781 -7.64 -19.84 -4.60
CA PHE A 781 -6.87 -18.62 -4.43
C PHE A 781 -5.42 -18.87 -4.86
N MET A 782 -4.86 -17.97 -5.65
CA MET A 782 -3.49 -18.04 -6.14
C MET A 782 -2.78 -16.72 -5.88
N VAL A 783 -1.56 -16.75 -5.34
CA VAL A 783 -0.75 -15.56 -5.09
C VAL A 783 0.70 -15.75 -5.54
N MET A 784 1.25 -14.68 -6.09
CA MET A 784 2.64 -14.55 -6.51
C MET A 784 3.24 -13.30 -5.87
N SER A 785 4.54 -13.33 -5.63
CA SER A 785 5.30 -12.17 -5.18
C SER A 785 6.56 -11.98 -6.02
N ALA A 786 6.99 -10.74 -6.14
CA ALA A 786 8.23 -10.32 -6.76
C ALA A 786 9.10 -9.58 -5.77
N ASN A 787 10.42 -9.85 -5.82
CA ASN A 787 11.41 -9.14 -5.02
C ASN A 787 11.58 -7.68 -5.48
N ASN A 788 12.50 -6.97 -4.83
CA ASN A 788 12.82 -5.57 -5.11
C ASN A 788 13.31 -5.29 -6.55
N ASP A 789 13.85 -6.29 -7.23
CA ASP A 789 14.34 -6.19 -8.62
C ASP A 789 13.32 -6.72 -9.66
N GLY A 790 12.12 -7.12 -9.22
CA GLY A 790 11.02 -7.53 -10.09
C GLY A 790 11.04 -8.98 -10.54
N ILE A 791 11.81 -9.85 -9.87
CA ILE A 791 11.83 -11.30 -10.12
C ILE A 791 10.64 -11.93 -9.40
N TRP A 792 9.67 -12.41 -10.18
CA TRP A 792 8.49 -13.12 -9.68
C TRP A 792 8.80 -14.59 -9.40
N ASN A 793 8.14 -15.17 -8.38
CA ASN A 793 8.16 -16.61 -8.15
C ASN A 793 7.61 -17.40 -9.36
N LYS A 794 8.25 -18.54 -9.69
CA LYS A 794 7.89 -19.33 -10.88
C LYS A 794 6.53 -20.00 -10.81
N GLN A 795 6.10 -20.41 -9.60
CA GLN A 795 4.82 -21.05 -9.38
C GLN A 795 4.03 -20.31 -8.29
N PRO A 796 2.73 -20.03 -8.52
CA PRO A 796 1.90 -19.39 -7.51
C PRO A 796 1.64 -20.32 -6.34
N VAL A 797 1.57 -19.75 -5.14
CA VAL A 797 1.03 -20.43 -3.95
C VAL A 797 -0.46 -20.57 -4.12
N LYS A 798 -1.01 -21.75 -3.85
CA LYS A 798 -2.42 -22.07 -4.09
C LYS A 798 -3.10 -22.47 -2.80
N PHE A 799 -4.32 -22.00 -2.61
CA PHE A 799 -5.20 -22.44 -1.53
C PHE A 799 -6.58 -22.77 -2.09
N HIS A 800 -7.05 -24.00 -1.84
CA HIS A 800 -8.31 -24.51 -2.39
C HIS A 800 -9.40 -24.52 -1.31
N PHE A 801 -10.60 -24.05 -1.67
CA PHE A 801 -11.76 -24.06 -0.78
C PHE A 801 -13.07 -24.11 -1.57
N ILE A 802 -14.14 -24.52 -0.89
CA ILE A 802 -15.49 -24.68 -1.44
C ILE A 802 -16.47 -23.87 -0.60
N ILE A 803 -17.38 -23.13 -1.24
CA ILE A 803 -18.53 -22.49 -0.59
C ILE A 803 -19.79 -23.26 -0.94
N ASN A 804 -20.39 -23.89 0.07
CA ASN A 804 -21.57 -24.73 -0.09
C ASN A 804 -22.82 -23.88 -0.38
N PRO A 805 -23.73 -24.34 -1.27
CA PRO A 805 -24.99 -23.65 -1.52
C PRO A 805 -25.90 -23.70 -0.28
N PRO A 806 -26.79 -22.71 -0.09
CA PRO A 806 -27.74 -22.75 1.00
C PRO A 806 -28.69 -23.96 0.85
N PHE A 807 -29.18 -24.51 1.97
CA PHE A 807 -29.94 -25.77 1.97
C PHE A 807 -31.14 -25.75 1.01
N TRP A 808 -31.80 -24.60 0.80
CA TRP A 808 -32.93 -24.47 -0.11
C TRP A 808 -32.59 -24.53 -1.61
N LYS A 809 -31.30 -24.39 -1.97
CA LYS A 809 -30.78 -24.57 -3.33
C LYS A 809 -30.21 -25.97 -3.57
N THR A 810 -30.28 -26.88 -2.59
CA THR A 810 -29.83 -28.26 -2.75
C THR A 810 -30.87 -29.10 -3.50
N TRP A 811 -30.40 -30.11 -4.25
CA TRP A 811 -31.28 -30.94 -5.09
C TRP A 811 -32.36 -31.67 -4.29
N TRP A 812 -32.05 -32.16 -3.08
CA TRP A 812 -33.03 -32.88 -2.27
C TRP A 812 -34.12 -31.94 -1.74
N PHE A 813 -33.78 -30.72 -1.32
CA PHE A 813 -34.77 -29.75 -0.87
C PHE A 813 -35.68 -29.30 -2.03
N ILE A 814 -35.09 -29.07 -3.21
CA ILE A 814 -35.85 -28.78 -4.43
C ILE A 814 -36.78 -29.96 -4.75
N MET A 815 -36.31 -31.20 -4.63
CA MET A 815 -37.14 -32.40 -4.82
C MET A 815 -38.27 -32.51 -3.79
N PHE A 816 -38.02 -32.23 -2.50
CA PHE A 816 -39.08 -32.19 -1.48
C PHE A 816 -40.06 -31.03 -1.72
N GLY A 817 -39.59 -29.87 -2.17
CA GLY A 817 -40.45 -28.75 -2.57
C GLY A 817 -41.36 -29.14 -3.73
N ILE A 818 -40.82 -29.80 -4.76
CA ILE A 818 -41.60 -30.32 -5.90
C ILE A 818 -42.62 -31.37 -5.42
N ILE A 819 -42.20 -32.33 -4.58
CA ILE A 819 -43.11 -33.34 -4.00
C ILE A 819 -44.19 -32.67 -3.14
N GLY A 820 -43.86 -31.63 -2.37
CA GLY A 820 -44.79 -30.86 -1.58
C GLY A 820 -45.82 -30.12 -2.43
N VAL A 821 -45.40 -29.51 -3.53
CA VAL A 821 -46.29 -28.85 -4.50
C VAL A 821 -47.17 -29.87 -5.21
N VAL A 822 -46.62 -31.00 -5.66
CA VAL A 822 -47.38 -32.07 -6.31
C VAL A 822 -48.35 -32.73 -5.32
N GLY A 823 -47.93 -32.96 -4.08
CA GLY A 823 -48.78 -33.48 -3.01
C GLY A 823 -49.87 -32.50 -2.58
N GLY A 824 -49.55 -31.20 -2.54
CA GLY A 824 -50.50 -30.11 -2.32
C GLY A 824 -51.52 -29.99 -3.45
N LEU A 825 -51.08 -30.10 -4.70
CA LEU A 825 -51.94 -30.13 -5.87
C LEU A 825 -52.81 -31.38 -5.89
N TYR A 826 -52.25 -32.55 -5.58
CA TYR A 826 -52.99 -33.81 -5.47
C TYR A 826 -54.05 -33.74 -4.36
N THR A 827 -53.71 -33.23 -3.18
CA THR A 827 -54.68 -33.06 -2.07
C THR A 827 -55.73 -31.99 -2.38
N TYR A 828 -55.37 -30.91 -3.08
CA TYR A 828 -56.32 -29.92 -3.58
C TYR A 828 -57.30 -30.53 -4.59
N LEU A 829 -56.79 -31.24 -5.61
CA LEU A 829 -57.60 -31.91 -6.62
C LEU A 829 -58.53 -32.95 -5.99
N ARG A 830 -58.02 -33.76 -5.04
CA ARG A 830 -58.80 -34.77 -4.31
C ARG A 830 -59.84 -34.14 -3.39
N ARG A 831 -59.54 -33.00 -2.74
CA ARG A 831 -60.51 -32.23 -1.95
C ARG A 831 -61.59 -31.59 -2.83
N ARG A 832 -61.24 -31.13 -4.02
CA ARG A 832 -62.17 -30.58 -5.00
C ARG A 832 -63.12 -31.65 -5.53
N GLU A 833 -62.61 -32.83 -5.85
CA GLU A 833 -63.39 -33.97 -6.33
C GLU A 833 -64.38 -34.46 -5.26
N ASN A 834 -63.92 -34.55 -4.00
CA ASN A 834 -64.79 -34.88 -2.87
C ASN A 834 -65.84 -33.80 -2.58
N ARG A 835 -65.53 -32.50 -2.79
CA ARG A 835 -66.51 -31.41 -2.68
C ARG A 835 -67.61 -31.52 -3.74
N ILE A 836 -67.28 -31.91 -4.96
CA ILE A 836 -68.25 -32.04 -6.07
C ILE A 836 -69.20 -33.22 -5.84
N LEU A 837 -68.68 -34.36 -5.37
CA LEU A 837 -69.49 -35.53 -5.03
C LEU A 837 -70.41 -35.29 -3.82
N GLN A 838 -69.99 -34.47 -2.85
CA GLN A 838 -70.85 -34.06 -1.74
C GLN A 838 -71.95 -33.09 -2.18
N GLN A 839 -71.68 -32.20 -3.15
CA GLN A 839 -72.69 -31.29 -3.69
C GLN A 839 -73.81 -32.01 -4.46
N GLN A 840 -73.51 -33.11 -5.17
CA GLN A 840 -74.54 -33.91 -5.85
C GLN A 840 -75.45 -34.65 -4.88
N LYS A 841 -74.91 -35.26 -3.81
CA LYS A 841 -75.71 -35.90 -2.75
C LYS A 841 -76.57 -34.90 -1.97
N ILE A 842 -76.02 -33.71 -1.71
CA ILE A 842 -76.72 -32.64 -1.01
C ILE A 842 -77.84 -32.03 -1.87
N LEU A 843 -77.78 -32.10 -3.21
CA LEU A 843 -78.81 -31.55 -4.10
C LEU A 843 -80.04 -32.48 -4.24
N GLU A 844 -79.84 -33.79 -4.24
CA GLU A 844 -80.93 -34.79 -4.32
C GLU A 844 -81.75 -34.88 -3.02
N GLU A 845 -81.11 -34.71 -1.86
CA GLU A 845 -81.78 -34.68 -0.56
C GLU A 845 -82.51 -33.35 -0.27
N MET A 846 -82.15 -32.26 -0.97
CA MET A 846 -82.72 -30.91 -0.74
C MET A 846 -84.04 -30.65 -1.48
N VAL A 847 -84.32 -31.38 -2.56
CA VAL A 847 -85.56 -31.22 -3.37
C VAL A 847 -86.75 -31.95 -2.74
N THR A 848 -86.50 -32.99 -1.95
CA THR A 848 -87.55 -33.84 -1.34
C THR A 848 -87.98 -33.36 0.06
N GLU A 849 -87.12 -32.65 0.81
CA GLU A 849 -87.45 -32.18 2.18
C GLU A 849 -87.99 -30.73 2.22
N ARG A 850 -87.74 -29.91 1.18
CA ARG A 850 -88.16 -28.49 1.11
C ARG A 850 -89.66 -28.24 0.93
N THR A 851 -90.46 -29.24 0.56
CA THR A 851 -91.93 -29.08 0.41
C THR A 851 -92.70 -29.30 1.71
N ARG A 852 -92.05 -29.79 2.79
CA ARG A 852 -92.74 -30.20 4.04
C ARG A 852 -92.31 -29.44 5.30
N GLN A 853 -91.12 -28.85 5.34
CA GLN A 853 -90.55 -28.26 6.58
C GLN A 853 -90.68 -26.73 6.73
N LEU A 854 -91.45 -26.05 5.86
CA LEU A 854 -91.63 -24.59 5.88
C LEU A 854 -92.60 -24.06 6.98
N LYS A 855 -93.16 -24.93 7.82
CA LYS A 855 -94.22 -24.55 8.77
C LYS A 855 -93.89 -24.66 10.27
N GLU A 856 -92.78 -25.30 10.68
CA GLU A 856 -92.59 -25.64 12.11
C GLU A 856 -91.23 -25.27 12.75
N LYS A 857 -90.15 -25.02 12.02
CA LYS A 857 -88.82 -24.71 12.62
C LYS A 857 -88.47 -23.23 12.78
N LYS A 858 -89.46 -22.38 13.10
CA LYS A 858 -89.24 -20.95 13.41
C LYS A 858 -88.83 -20.68 14.88
N LYS A 859 -88.91 -21.67 15.78
CA LYS A 859 -88.85 -21.44 17.24
C LYS A 859 -87.65 -22.04 17.98
N GLU A 860 -86.72 -22.67 17.27
CA GLU A 860 -85.60 -23.42 17.87
C GLU A 860 -84.23 -22.77 17.59
N VAL A 861 -84.20 -21.72 16.75
CA VAL A 861 -82.98 -20.99 16.34
C VAL A 861 -82.50 -19.99 17.41
N GLU A 862 -83.31 -19.70 18.44
CA GLU A 862 -82.96 -18.69 19.44
C GLU A 862 -81.93 -19.16 20.49
N LEU A 863 -81.71 -20.47 20.67
CA LEU A 863 -80.93 -20.99 21.81
C LEU A 863 -79.50 -21.47 21.50
N GLN A 864 -79.06 -21.39 20.23
CA GLN A 864 -77.69 -21.75 19.83
C GLN A 864 -76.78 -20.55 19.51
N ASN A 865 -77.27 -19.32 19.64
CA ASN A 865 -76.51 -18.11 19.31
C ASN A 865 -75.61 -17.58 20.45
N GLU A 866 -75.67 -18.12 21.67
CA GLU A 866 -74.97 -17.52 22.82
C GLU A 866 -73.50 -17.96 23.01
N GLU A 867 -73.08 -19.12 22.50
CA GLU A 867 -71.70 -19.60 22.71
C GLU A 867 -70.72 -19.22 21.57
N ILE A 868 -71.22 -18.94 20.37
CA ILE A 868 -70.40 -18.48 19.23
C ILE A 868 -70.20 -16.94 19.26
N ALA A 869 -71.03 -16.21 20.02
CA ALA A 869 -70.96 -14.76 20.16
C ALA A 869 -69.76 -14.26 21.02
N LYS A 870 -69.12 -15.14 21.80
CA LYS A 870 -68.06 -14.72 22.74
C LYS A 870 -66.64 -14.71 22.15
N LYS A 871 -66.40 -15.38 21.01
CA LYS A 871 -65.08 -15.38 20.35
C LYS A 871 -64.97 -14.52 19.09
N ASN A 872 -66.09 -14.04 18.52
CA ASN A 872 -66.10 -13.08 17.39
C ASN A 872 -66.15 -11.60 17.82
N LYS A 873 -66.08 -11.30 19.13
CA LYS A 873 -66.20 -9.94 19.67
C LYS A 873 -64.87 -9.18 19.77
N ASP A 874 -63.73 -9.86 19.88
CA ASP A 874 -62.41 -9.20 20.06
C ASP A 874 -61.70 -8.87 18.73
N ILE A 875 -61.98 -9.61 17.65
CA ILE A 875 -61.43 -9.32 16.31
C ILE A 875 -62.24 -8.21 15.60
N THR A 876 -63.56 -8.18 15.80
CA THR A 876 -64.42 -7.14 15.20
C THR A 876 -64.28 -5.78 15.91
N GLY A 877 -63.96 -5.75 17.22
CA GLY A 877 -63.73 -4.51 17.96
C GLY A 877 -62.48 -3.72 17.53
N SER A 878 -61.43 -4.41 17.09
CA SER A 878 -60.16 -3.79 16.68
C SER A 878 -60.26 -3.06 15.33
N ILE A 879 -61.09 -3.56 14.41
CA ILE A 879 -61.29 -2.96 13.07
C ILE A 879 -62.22 -1.73 13.15
N TYR A 880 -63.29 -1.79 13.96
CA TYR A 880 -64.12 -0.60 14.22
C TYR A 880 -63.37 0.51 14.99
N TYR A 881 -62.37 0.15 15.81
CA TYR A 881 -61.49 1.14 16.44
C TYR A 881 -60.63 1.89 15.41
N ALA A 882 -60.04 1.18 14.44
CA ALA A 882 -59.30 1.78 13.34
C ALA A 882 -60.19 2.67 12.46
N GLN A 883 -61.44 2.27 12.18
CA GLN A 883 -62.42 3.11 11.47
C GLN A 883 -62.68 4.43 12.20
N ARG A 884 -62.94 4.39 13.52
CA ARG A 884 -63.19 5.59 14.32
C ARG A 884 -62.01 6.56 14.33
N ILE A 885 -60.78 6.03 14.34
CA ILE A 885 -59.58 6.88 14.24
C ILE A 885 -59.53 7.53 12.86
N GLN A 886 -59.71 6.76 11.78
CA GLN A 886 -59.68 7.30 10.42
C GLN A 886 -60.74 8.39 10.21
N GLU A 887 -61.99 8.15 10.62
CA GLU A 887 -63.07 9.13 10.54
C GLU A 887 -62.77 10.41 11.33
N ALA A 888 -62.00 10.33 12.41
CA ALA A 888 -61.63 11.50 13.23
C ALA A 888 -60.50 12.36 12.61
N VAL A 889 -59.67 11.82 11.72
CA VAL A 889 -58.59 12.59 11.04
C VAL A 889 -59.07 13.21 9.72
N LEU A 890 -60.17 12.70 9.14
CA LEU A 890 -60.77 13.29 7.94
C LEU A 890 -61.45 14.63 8.27
N PRO A 891 -61.29 15.67 7.44
CA PRO A 891 -62.04 16.90 7.63
C PRO A 891 -63.55 16.68 7.44
N ASP A 892 -64.36 17.45 8.15
CA ASP A 892 -65.82 17.42 7.99
C ASP A 892 -66.20 17.90 6.59
N ARG A 893 -67.04 17.15 5.88
CA ARG A 893 -67.38 17.42 4.47
C ARG A 893 -68.10 18.74 4.30
N ASP A 894 -68.89 19.14 5.30
CA ASP A 894 -69.65 20.39 5.28
C ASP A 894 -68.72 21.62 5.31
N ASN A 895 -67.52 21.50 5.90
CA ASN A 895 -66.53 22.59 5.91
C ASN A 895 -66.03 22.96 4.51
N LEU A 896 -66.04 22.04 3.54
CA LEU A 896 -65.64 22.39 2.17
C LEU A 896 -66.68 23.30 1.52
N ILE A 897 -67.97 23.07 1.81
CA ILE A 897 -69.08 23.90 1.32
C ILE A 897 -68.98 25.31 1.93
N GLU A 898 -68.53 25.43 3.18
CA GLU A 898 -68.26 26.74 3.79
C GLU A 898 -67.11 27.49 3.10
N LEU A 899 -66.05 26.78 2.70
CA LEU A 899 -64.89 27.36 2.01
C LEU A 899 -65.18 27.69 0.54
N ILE A 900 -65.91 26.80 -0.15
CA ILE A 900 -66.30 26.92 -1.55
C ILE A 900 -67.77 26.46 -1.68
N PRO A 901 -68.75 27.40 -1.75
CA PRO A 901 -70.18 27.07 -1.75
C PRO A 901 -70.62 26.11 -2.86
N GLU A 902 -70.05 26.23 -4.07
CA GLU A 902 -70.29 25.30 -5.17
C GLU A 902 -69.26 24.16 -5.12
N SER A 903 -69.34 23.28 -4.13
CA SER A 903 -68.46 22.10 -4.04
C SER A 903 -69.17 20.88 -3.48
N PHE A 904 -68.60 19.69 -3.71
CA PHE A 904 -69.07 18.45 -3.10
C PHE A 904 -67.94 17.46 -2.87
N ILE A 905 -68.12 16.58 -1.88
CA ILE A 905 -67.28 15.39 -1.66
C ILE A 905 -68.17 14.15 -1.73
N PHE A 906 -67.93 13.31 -2.72
CA PHE A 906 -68.49 11.97 -2.84
C PHE A 906 -67.43 10.97 -2.37
N PHE A 907 -67.67 10.34 -1.22
CA PHE A 907 -66.75 9.36 -0.63
C PHE A 907 -67.52 8.16 -0.09
N LYS A 908 -67.28 6.99 -0.70
CA LYS A 908 -67.93 5.71 -0.37
C LYS A 908 -66.88 4.59 -0.28
N PRO A 909 -66.41 4.25 0.93
CA PRO A 909 -65.47 3.14 1.16
C PRO A 909 -66.05 1.77 0.80
N ARG A 910 -65.21 0.85 0.33
CA ARG A 910 -65.54 -0.55 0.02
C ARG A 910 -65.50 -1.43 1.27
N ASP A 911 -64.48 -1.25 2.10
CA ASP A 911 -64.25 -2.01 3.33
C ASP A 911 -64.49 -1.12 4.57
N ILE A 912 -64.44 -1.70 5.79
CA ILE A 912 -64.73 -0.98 7.05
C ILE A 912 -63.77 0.20 7.28
N VAL A 913 -62.54 0.12 6.76
CA VAL A 913 -61.54 1.18 6.80
C VAL A 913 -61.00 1.37 5.38
N SER A 914 -61.05 2.61 4.89
CA SER A 914 -60.73 2.97 3.50
C SER A 914 -59.23 3.07 3.28
N GLY A 915 -58.72 2.74 2.10
CA GLY A 915 -57.38 3.19 1.67
C GLY A 915 -57.44 4.63 1.16
N ASP A 916 -58.48 4.97 0.42
CA ASP A 916 -58.66 6.31 -0.14
C ASP A 916 -59.06 7.32 0.93
N PHE A 917 -58.59 8.56 0.78
CA PHE A 917 -58.98 9.67 1.65
C PHE A 917 -58.99 11.01 0.93
N TYR A 918 -59.82 11.92 1.42
CA TYR A 918 -59.85 13.31 0.98
C TYR A 918 -59.21 14.21 2.02
N TRP A 919 -58.60 15.30 1.55
CA TRP A 919 -57.97 16.29 2.40
C TRP A 919 -58.19 17.69 1.86
N PHE A 920 -58.48 18.65 2.74
CA PHE A 920 -58.51 20.05 2.37
C PHE A 920 -58.28 20.96 3.58
N LYS A 921 -57.66 22.11 3.34
CA LYS A 921 -57.45 23.19 4.32
C LYS A 921 -57.37 24.54 3.62
N GLN A 922 -57.87 25.57 4.29
CA GLN A 922 -57.58 26.95 3.92
C GLN A 922 -56.34 27.41 4.68
N GLU A 923 -55.37 27.96 3.95
CA GLU A 923 -54.19 28.61 4.51
C GLU A 923 -53.98 29.93 3.78
N SER A 924 -53.94 31.04 4.54
CA SER A 924 -54.02 32.39 3.97
C SER A 924 -55.24 32.58 3.05
N ASP A 925 -55.06 33.12 1.84
CA ASP A 925 -56.11 33.34 0.85
C ASP A 925 -56.34 32.14 -0.10
N LYS A 926 -55.64 31.00 0.10
CA LYS A 926 -55.72 29.83 -0.78
C LYS A 926 -56.38 28.64 -0.10
N VAL A 927 -57.17 27.88 -0.86
CA VAL A 927 -57.79 26.62 -0.42
C VAL A 927 -57.08 25.45 -1.08
N PHE A 928 -56.42 24.63 -0.28
CA PHE A 928 -55.75 23.42 -0.75
C PHE A 928 -56.69 22.22 -0.69
N ILE A 929 -56.74 21.42 -1.76
CA ILE A 929 -57.63 20.27 -1.89
C ILE A 929 -56.87 19.12 -2.54
N ALA A 930 -57.00 17.92 -1.96
CA ALA A 930 -56.45 16.68 -2.50
C ALA A 930 -57.43 15.50 -2.37
N ALA A 931 -57.49 14.68 -3.41
CA ALA A 931 -58.02 13.32 -3.34
C ALA A 931 -56.85 12.35 -3.52
N VAL A 932 -56.72 11.41 -2.59
CA VAL A 932 -55.57 10.51 -2.51
C VAL A 932 -56.06 9.08 -2.52
N ASP A 933 -55.63 8.34 -3.53
CA ASP A 933 -55.82 6.92 -3.71
C ASP A 933 -54.56 6.19 -3.20
N CYS A 934 -54.75 5.37 -2.17
CA CYS A 934 -53.65 4.68 -1.50
C CYS A 934 -53.60 3.23 -1.95
N THR A 935 -52.43 2.75 -2.38
CA THR A 935 -52.29 1.34 -2.76
C THR A 935 -52.51 0.41 -1.55
N GLY A 936 -53.58 -0.39 -1.59
CA GLY A 936 -53.90 -1.43 -0.59
C GLY A 936 -55.19 -1.15 0.20
N HIS A 937 -55.87 -2.21 0.65
CA HIS A 937 -57.19 -2.11 1.30
C HIS A 937 -57.20 -2.61 2.75
N GLY A 938 -58.13 -2.10 3.56
CA GLY A 938 -58.24 -2.45 4.98
C GLY A 938 -57.17 -1.80 5.85
N VAL A 939 -56.71 -2.49 6.90
CA VAL A 939 -55.81 -1.92 7.92
C VAL A 939 -54.48 -1.36 7.36
N PRO A 940 -53.80 -2.01 6.39
CA PRO A 940 -52.59 -1.44 5.79
C PRO A 940 -52.85 -0.16 4.97
N GLY A 941 -53.96 -0.12 4.21
CA GLY A 941 -54.37 1.07 3.46
C GLY A 941 -54.68 2.23 4.42
N ALA A 942 -55.43 1.95 5.49
CA ALA A 942 -55.77 2.93 6.52
C ALA A 942 -54.55 3.58 7.19
N PHE A 943 -53.50 2.78 7.45
CA PHE A 943 -52.25 3.28 8.00
C PHE A 943 -51.58 4.28 7.05
N MET A 944 -51.53 3.97 5.75
CA MET A 944 -51.01 4.87 4.70
C MET A 944 -51.81 6.18 4.63
N SER A 945 -53.14 6.10 4.66
CA SER A 945 -54.01 7.29 4.65
C SER A 945 -53.74 8.21 5.84
N MET A 946 -53.55 7.63 7.04
CA MET A 946 -53.27 8.41 8.25
C MET A 946 -51.90 9.10 8.20
N VAL A 947 -50.86 8.40 7.75
CA VAL A 947 -49.51 8.97 7.62
C VAL A 947 -49.50 10.09 6.58
N ALA A 948 -50.10 9.85 5.40
CA ALA A 948 -50.15 10.85 4.34
C ALA A 948 -50.98 12.09 4.74
N ASN A 949 -52.12 11.91 5.41
CA ASN A 949 -52.97 13.01 5.90
C ASN A 949 -52.23 13.90 6.92
N GLN A 950 -51.51 13.29 7.87
CA GLN A 950 -50.71 14.04 8.84
C GLN A 950 -49.54 14.79 8.18
N LEU A 951 -48.84 14.14 7.24
CA LEU A 951 -47.75 14.79 6.51
C LEU A 951 -48.24 15.95 5.64
N LEU A 952 -49.37 15.83 4.95
CA LEU A 952 -49.97 16.94 4.19
C LEU A 952 -50.27 18.14 5.09
N SER A 953 -50.92 17.88 6.23
CA SER A 953 -51.23 18.92 7.21
C SER A 953 -49.96 19.60 7.73
N ARG A 954 -48.94 18.82 8.09
CA ARG A 954 -47.66 19.36 8.54
C ARG A 954 -46.96 20.18 7.46
N ILE A 955 -46.85 19.68 6.24
CA ILE A 955 -46.10 20.34 5.17
C ILE A 955 -46.75 21.67 4.77
N ILE A 956 -48.07 21.70 4.66
CA ILE A 956 -48.79 22.91 4.21
C ILE A 956 -48.99 23.89 5.37
N ILE A 957 -49.44 23.41 6.53
CA ILE A 957 -49.83 24.26 7.66
C ILE A 957 -48.62 24.59 8.55
N ASP A 958 -47.88 23.59 9.00
CA ASP A 958 -46.81 23.79 9.98
C ASP A 958 -45.51 24.30 9.32
N ASP A 959 -45.12 23.71 8.19
CA ASP A 959 -43.90 24.08 7.45
C ASP A 959 -44.14 25.25 6.47
N GLY A 960 -45.39 25.68 6.26
CA GLY A 960 -45.75 26.82 5.43
C GLY A 960 -45.44 26.66 3.94
N VAL A 961 -45.49 25.44 3.41
CA VAL A 961 -45.16 25.16 1.99
C VAL A 961 -46.41 25.23 1.13
N HIS A 962 -46.52 26.32 0.35
CA HIS A 962 -47.72 26.60 -0.46
C HIS A 962 -47.61 26.20 -1.95
N ASP A 963 -46.44 25.73 -2.41
CA ASP A 963 -46.23 25.30 -3.80
C ASP A 963 -46.59 23.80 -3.97
N PRO A 964 -47.64 23.43 -4.73
CA PRO A 964 -48.12 22.04 -4.82
C PRO A 964 -47.05 21.01 -5.25
N GLY A 965 -46.17 21.35 -6.20
CA GLY A 965 -45.09 20.47 -6.64
C GLY A 965 -44.05 20.23 -5.54
N LYS A 966 -43.68 21.26 -4.78
CA LYS A 966 -42.80 21.12 -3.61
C LYS A 966 -43.48 20.33 -2.49
N VAL A 967 -44.79 20.53 -2.27
CA VAL A 967 -45.56 19.74 -1.30
C VAL A 967 -45.51 18.25 -1.66
N LEU A 968 -45.80 17.88 -2.92
CA LEU A 968 -45.74 16.47 -3.34
C LEU A 968 -44.32 15.87 -3.22
N ARG A 969 -43.27 16.67 -3.43
CA ARG A 969 -41.87 16.22 -3.27
C ARG A 969 -41.52 15.95 -1.79
N LEU A 970 -41.94 16.84 -0.90
CA LEU A 970 -41.76 16.67 0.55
C LEU A 970 -42.61 15.52 1.08
N LEU A 971 -43.84 15.38 0.58
CA LEU A 971 -44.72 14.27 0.91
C LEU A 971 -44.12 12.94 0.45
N HIS A 972 -43.56 12.88 -0.76
CA HIS A 972 -42.85 11.69 -1.27
C HIS A 972 -41.73 11.28 -0.32
N SER A 973 -40.88 12.24 0.08
CA SER A 973 -39.74 11.98 0.97
C SER A 973 -40.21 11.57 2.37
N GLY A 974 -41.27 12.22 2.89
CA GLY A 974 -41.85 11.91 4.20
C GLY A 974 -42.50 10.53 4.26
N VAL A 975 -43.21 10.13 3.20
CA VAL A 975 -43.84 8.80 3.11
C VAL A 975 -42.77 7.71 2.97
N VAL A 976 -41.75 7.91 2.13
CA VAL A 976 -40.62 6.97 2.03
C VAL A 976 -39.92 6.82 3.39
N GLY A 977 -39.59 7.94 4.06
CA GLY A 977 -38.94 7.91 5.37
C GLY A 977 -39.79 7.29 6.48
N ALA A 978 -41.11 7.38 6.42
CA ALA A 978 -42.01 6.74 7.39
C ALA A 978 -42.12 5.22 7.20
N LEU A 979 -41.81 4.70 6.01
CA LEU A 979 -41.94 3.28 5.64
C LEU A 979 -40.60 2.54 5.53
N GLU A 980 -39.47 3.24 5.56
CA GLU A 980 -38.14 2.63 5.56
C GLU A 980 -37.87 1.87 6.87
N SER A 981 -38.07 0.55 6.84
CA SER A 981 -37.54 -0.41 7.81
C SER A 981 -36.30 -1.13 7.26
N PRO A 982 -35.34 -1.52 8.13
CA PRO A 982 -34.07 -2.12 7.71
C PRO A 982 -34.17 -3.48 6.99
N ASP A 983 -35.33 -4.16 7.06
CA ASP A 983 -35.60 -5.41 6.33
C ASP A 983 -36.36 -5.14 5.02
N ARG A 984 -35.63 -5.05 3.90
CA ARG A 984 -36.12 -4.65 2.56
C ARG A 984 -37.07 -5.62 1.84
N ASP A 985 -37.55 -6.70 2.47
CA ASP A 985 -38.24 -7.78 1.74
C ASP A 985 -39.73 -8.00 2.08
N VAL A 986 -40.36 -7.17 2.92
CA VAL A 986 -41.81 -7.32 3.19
C VAL A 986 -42.50 -5.98 3.38
N ILE A 987 -42.82 -5.30 2.28
CA ILE A 987 -44.10 -4.63 1.97
C ILE A 987 -43.96 -4.19 0.51
N ALA A 988 -44.80 -4.73 -0.37
CA ALA A 988 -44.87 -4.27 -1.75
C ALA A 988 -45.09 -2.75 -1.74
N LEU A 989 -44.13 -2.00 -2.29
CA LEU A 989 -44.05 -0.55 -2.36
C LEU A 989 -45.37 0.07 -2.85
N GLY A 990 -46.26 0.38 -1.91
CA GLY A 990 -47.53 1.03 -2.17
C GLY A 990 -47.29 2.51 -2.46
N GLY A 991 -47.83 2.99 -3.59
CA GLY A 991 -47.81 4.39 -3.98
C GLY A 991 -49.09 5.11 -3.57
N LEU A 992 -49.01 6.44 -3.57
CA LEU A 992 -50.15 7.34 -3.45
C LEU A 992 -50.40 7.98 -4.82
N ASP A 993 -51.55 7.67 -5.40
CA ASP A 993 -52.04 8.24 -6.64
C ASP A 993 -52.94 9.43 -6.29
N MET A 994 -52.54 10.65 -6.63
CA MET A 994 -53.22 11.85 -6.15
C MET A 994 -53.05 13.07 -7.05
N VAL A 995 -53.93 14.04 -6.84
CA VAL A 995 -53.77 15.43 -7.29
C VAL A 995 -53.83 16.33 -6.07
N LEU A 996 -52.96 17.34 -6.03
CA LEU A 996 -53.04 18.44 -5.08
C LEU A 996 -53.29 19.74 -5.84
N CYS A 997 -54.37 20.43 -5.49
CA CYS A 997 -54.75 21.72 -6.04
C CYS A 997 -54.71 22.79 -4.94
N SER A 998 -54.31 24.00 -5.31
CA SER A 998 -54.33 25.21 -4.50
C SER A 998 -55.15 26.26 -5.23
N PHE A 999 -56.39 26.46 -4.78
CA PHE A 999 -57.33 27.43 -5.36
C PHE A 999 -57.12 28.81 -4.74
N ASP A 1000 -56.75 29.79 -5.56
CA ASP A 1000 -56.77 31.20 -5.22
C ASP A 1000 -57.99 31.85 -5.88
N LEU A 1001 -59.09 31.90 -5.14
CA LEU A 1001 -60.37 32.42 -5.63
C LEU A 1001 -60.37 33.94 -5.79
N GLN A 1002 -59.50 34.66 -5.07
CA GLN A 1002 -59.35 36.11 -5.23
C GLN A 1002 -58.52 36.44 -6.47
N GLY A 1003 -57.44 35.68 -6.68
CA GLY A 1003 -56.53 35.81 -7.82
C GLY A 1003 -57.00 35.09 -9.09
N MET A 1004 -58.17 34.44 -9.05
CA MET A 1004 -58.77 33.68 -10.16
C MET A 1004 -57.79 32.71 -10.85
N HIS A 1005 -56.99 31.98 -10.06
CA HIS A 1005 -56.09 30.95 -10.58
C HIS A 1005 -56.07 29.72 -9.67
N VAL A 1006 -55.74 28.57 -10.25
CA VAL A 1006 -55.50 27.32 -9.51
C VAL A 1006 -54.12 26.77 -9.85
N ASP A 1007 -53.31 26.57 -8.82
CA ASP A 1007 -52.03 25.88 -8.94
C ASP A 1007 -52.24 24.39 -8.64
N TYR A 1008 -51.69 23.48 -9.45
CA TYR A 1008 -51.85 22.04 -9.24
C TYR A 1008 -50.56 21.27 -9.51
N ALA A 1009 -50.44 20.12 -8.85
CA ALA A 1009 -49.44 19.11 -9.15
C ALA A 1009 -50.08 17.71 -9.11
N CYS A 1010 -49.66 16.82 -10.01
CA CYS A 1010 -50.22 15.48 -10.15
C CYS A 1010 -49.17 14.41 -9.80
N GLY A 1011 -49.57 13.40 -9.02
CA GLY A 1011 -48.90 12.11 -8.90
C GLY A 1011 -49.83 11.03 -9.45
N SER A 1012 -49.59 10.57 -10.68
CA SER A 1012 -50.37 9.55 -11.41
C SER A 1012 -51.82 9.89 -11.79
N ARG A 1013 -52.56 10.71 -11.03
CA ARG A 1013 -53.94 11.10 -11.33
C ARG A 1013 -54.01 12.47 -12.02
N PRO A 1014 -54.83 12.64 -13.08
CA PRO A 1014 -54.99 13.92 -13.74
C PRO A 1014 -56.02 14.81 -13.04
N LEU A 1015 -55.88 16.13 -13.21
CA LEU A 1015 -56.92 17.11 -12.85
C LEU A 1015 -57.89 17.27 -14.04
N LEU A 1016 -59.20 17.22 -13.78
CA LEU A 1016 -60.23 17.42 -14.81
C LEU A 1016 -60.89 18.78 -14.65
N ARG A 1017 -60.97 19.57 -15.72
CA ARG A 1017 -61.75 20.82 -15.80
C ARG A 1017 -62.86 20.66 -16.83
N ILE A 1018 -64.02 21.23 -16.56
CA ILE A 1018 -65.09 21.42 -17.54
C ILE A 1018 -65.35 22.92 -17.69
N ARG A 1019 -65.21 23.42 -18.92
CA ARG A 1019 -65.50 24.80 -19.33
C ARG A 1019 -66.39 24.76 -20.56
N ASP A 1020 -67.49 25.53 -20.54
CA ASP A 1020 -68.45 25.60 -21.64
C ASP A 1020 -68.93 24.23 -22.16
N GLY A 1021 -69.13 23.27 -21.24
CA GLY A 1021 -69.56 21.91 -21.55
C GLY A 1021 -68.52 21.00 -22.21
N LYS A 1022 -67.24 21.43 -22.28
CA LYS A 1022 -66.13 20.62 -22.78
C LYS A 1022 -65.17 20.24 -21.66
N SER A 1023 -64.78 18.97 -21.64
CA SER A 1023 -63.77 18.48 -20.71
C SER A 1023 -62.34 18.77 -21.18
N GLU A 1024 -61.49 19.15 -20.24
CA GLU A 1024 -60.06 19.31 -20.40
C GLU A 1024 -59.35 18.55 -19.29
N LEU A 1025 -58.47 17.62 -19.67
CA LEU A 1025 -57.78 16.75 -18.73
C LEU A 1025 -56.30 17.14 -18.65
N PHE A 1026 -55.91 17.65 -17.50
CA PHE A 1026 -54.57 18.10 -17.18
C PHE A 1026 -53.77 16.98 -16.54
N LYS A 1027 -52.82 16.43 -17.30
CA LYS A 1027 -51.93 15.36 -16.83
C LYS A 1027 -50.64 15.97 -16.34
N GLY A 1028 -50.25 15.69 -15.09
CA GLY A 1028 -48.88 15.86 -14.64
C GLY A 1028 -48.12 14.54 -14.67
N GLU A 1029 -47.25 14.33 -13.69
CA GLU A 1029 -46.28 13.26 -13.76
C GLU A 1029 -46.88 11.87 -13.45
N LYS A 1030 -46.51 10.87 -14.26
CA LYS A 1030 -47.11 9.53 -14.24
C LYS A 1030 -46.55 8.59 -13.17
N TYR A 1031 -46.00 9.14 -12.07
CA TYR A 1031 -45.42 8.32 -11.02
C TYR A 1031 -46.09 8.58 -9.65
N PRO A 1032 -46.45 7.53 -8.89
CA PRO A 1032 -47.11 7.66 -7.58
C PRO A 1032 -46.22 8.29 -6.51
N VAL A 1033 -46.74 9.09 -5.60
CA VAL A 1033 -45.99 9.59 -4.42
C VAL A 1033 -45.66 8.40 -3.49
N GLY A 1034 -44.50 8.39 -2.82
CA GLY A 1034 -44.07 7.29 -1.91
C GLY A 1034 -43.40 6.05 -2.52
N MET A 1035 -43.38 5.86 -3.85
CA MET A 1035 -42.80 4.65 -4.49
C MET A 1035 -41.29 4.80 -4.76
N ILE A 1036 -40.44 3.89 -4.23
CA ILE A 1036 -38.97 3.87 -4.40
C ILE A 1036 -38.60 3.38 -5.82
N LEU A 1037 -37.92 4.21 -6.62
CA LEU A 1037 -37.34 3.88 -7.93
C LEU A 1037 -35.98 4.58 -8.10
N ASP A 1038 -35.06 4.01 -8.89
CA ASP A 1038 -33.64 4.40 -9.06
C ASP A 1038 -33.34 5.81 -9.65
N LYS A 1039 -34.32 6.73 -9.73
CA LYS A 1039 -34.12 8.10 -10.24
C LYS A 1039 -34.78 9.15 -9.35
N GLU A 1040 -34.09 10.26 -9.11
CA GLU A 1040 -34.64 11.44 -8.43
C GLU A 1040 -35.91 11.93 -9.14
N ARG A 1041 -36.99 12.15 -8.37
CA ARG A 1041 -38.29 12.60 -8.88
C ARG A 1041 -38.51 14.08 -8.65
N TYR A 1042 -39.05 14.74 -9.67
CA TYR A 1042 -39.45 16.15 -9.63
C TYR A 1042 -40.95 16.22 -9.94
N PHE A 1043 -41.76 16.68 -8.98
CA PHE A 1043 -43.16 17.08 -9.22
C PHE A 1043 -43.16 18.57 -9.61
N THR A 1044 -43.82 18.87 -10.73
CA THR A 1044 -43.90 20.22 -11.30
C THR A 1044 -45.22 20.87 -10.94
N THR A 1045 -45.18 22.11 -10.45
CA THR A 1045 -46.39 22.93 -10.26
C THR A 1045 -46.81 23.56 -11.58
N HIS A 1046 -48.09 23.42 -11.91
CA HIS A 1046 -48.71 24.06 -13.07
C HIS A 1046 -49.80 25.02 -12.59
N SER A 1047 -49.90 26.20 -13.22
CA SER A 1047 -50.91 27.20 -12.90
C SER A 1047 -51.94 27.31 -14.01
N LEU A 1048 -53.24 27.37 -13.67
CA LEU A 1048 -54.35 27.53 -14.60
C LEU A 1048 -55.17 28.77 -14.22
N GLU A 1049 -55.51 29.58 -15.22
CA GLU A 1049 -56.44 30.70 -15.07
C GLU A 1049 -57.88 30.17 -14.96
N VAL A 1050 -58.59 30.65 -13.95
CA VAL A 1050 -59.96 30.26 -13.61
C VAL A 1050 -60.94 31.31 -14.12
N GLN A 1051 -62.05 30.87 -14.69
CA GLN A 1051 -63.15 31.73 -15.14
C GLN A 1051 -64.44 31.37 -14.40
N PRO A 1052 -65.33 32.35 -14.11
CA PRO A 1052 -66.62 32.05 -13.49
C PRO A 1052 -67.43 31.05 -14.33
N GLY A 1053 -67.85 29.94 -13.72
CA GLY A 1053 -68.51 28.81 -14.37
C GLY A 1053 -67.61 27.60 -14.64
N ASP A 1054 -66.30 27.70 -14.40
CA ASP A 1054 -65.39 26.56 -14.46
C ASP A 1054 -65.70 25.54 -13.38
N LYS A 1055 -65.68 24.25 -13.74
CA LYS A 1055 -65.86 23.13 -12.80
C LYS A 1055 -64.65 22.22 -12.82
N PHE A 1056 -64.02 22.05 -11.67
CA PHE A 1056 -62.87 21.19 -11.45
C PHE A 1056 -63.29 19.91 -10.73
N TYR A 1057 -62.73 18.77 -11.13
CA TYR A 1057 -62.96 17.48 -10.51
C TYR A 1057 -61.64 16.78 -10.21
N ILE A 1058 -61.50 16.33 -8.96
CA ILE A 1058 -60.37 15.58 -8.44
C ILE A 1058 -60.89 14.23 -7.98
N TYR A 1059 -60.37 13.11 -8.50
CA TYR A 1059 -60.97 11.79 -8.29
C TYR A 1059 -59.98 10.62 -8.25
N SER A 1060 -60.32 9.54 -7.52
CA SER A 1060 -59.66 8.22 -7.58
C SER A 1060 -60.24 7.36 -8.72
N ASP A 1061 -59.55 6.27 -9.11
CA ASP A 1061 -60.12 5.39 -10.14
C ASP A 1061 -61.31 4.57 -9.68
N GLY A 1062 -61.56 4.41 -8.38
CA GLY A 1062 -62.60 3.49 -7.89
C GLY A 1062 -63.98 3.74 -8.49
N TYR A 1063 -64.37 4.99 -8.76
CA TYR A 1063 -65.64 5.27 -9.47
C TYR A 1063 -65.60 4.79 -10.93
N THR A 1064 -64.48 5.00 -11.62
CA THR A 1064 -64.29 4.57 -13.02
C THR A 1064 -64.02 3.08 -13.17
N ASP A 1065 -63.52 2.44 -12.11
CA ASP A 1065 -63.11 1.04 -12.09
C ASP A 1065 -64.21 0.09 -11.62
N GLN A 1066 -65.36 0.64 -11.24
CA GLN A 1066 -66.50 -0.12 -10.78
C GLN A 1066 -67.15 -0.94 -11.91
N PHE A 1067 -67.30 -2.24 -11.65
CA PHE A 1067 -67.99 -3.18 -12.55
C PHE A 1067 -69.49 -3.19 -12.29
N GLY A 1068 -70.28 -3.18 -13.37
CA GLY A 1068 -71.72 -3.06 -13.29
C GLY A 1068 -72.43 -3.10 -14.65
N GLY A 1069 -73.71 -2.73 -14.64
CA GLY A 1069 -74.56 -2.74 -15.83
C GLY A 1069 -74.97 -4.15 -16.31
N PRO A 1070 -75.77 -4.25 -17.39
CA PRO A 1070 -76.38 -5.51 -17.84
C PRO A 1070 -75.38 -6.60 -18.24
N ASN A 1071 -74.22 -6.19 -18.76
CA ASN A 1071 -73.16 -7.09 -19.24
C ASN A 1071 -72.01 -7.26 -18.23
N TYR A 1072 -72.10 -6.63 -17.05
CA TYR A 1072 -71.05 -6.60 -16.04
C TYR A 1072 -69.72 -5.99 -16.55
N ASP A 1073 -69.85 -4.86 -17.25
CA ASP A 1073 -68.73 -4.11 -17.82
C ASP A 1073 -68.13 -3.14 -16.78
N LYS A 1074 -66.86 -2.77 -16.98
CA LYS A 1074 -66.20 -1.68 -16.24
C LYS A 1074 -66.81 -0.33 -16.65
N PHE A 1075 -66.98 0.61 -15.71
CA PHE A 1075 -67.59 1.91 -16.02
C PHE A 1075 -66.73 2.74 -16.99
N MET A 1076 -65.39 2.72 -16.81
CA MET A 1076 -64.37 3.39 -17.63
C MET A 1076 -64.36 4.91 -17.52
N THR A 1077 -63.16 5.51 -17.54
CA THR A 1077 -62.96 6.97 -17.45
C THR A 1077 -63.68 7.76 -18.55
N GLY A 1078 -63.78 7.20 -19.77
CA GLY A 1078 -64.48 7.86 -20.87
C GLY A 1078 -65.96 8.10 -20.59
N LYS A 1079 -66.68 7.11 -20.02
CA LYS A 1079 -68.10 7.28 -19.66
C LYS A 1079 -68.26 8.28 -18.52
N PHE A 1080 -67.33 8.27 -17.56
CA PHE A 1080 -67.32 9.22 -16.45
C PHE A 1080 -67.13 10.67 -16.92
N ILE A 1081 -66.20 10.94 -17.81
CA ILE A 1081 -66.00 12.29 -18.36
C ILE A 1081 -67.23 12.74 -19.16
N SER A 1082 -67.76 11.90 -20.05
CA SER A 1082 -68.98 12.23 -20.81
C SER A 1082 -70.20 12.44 -19.91
N LEU A 1083 -70.27 11.76 -18.77
CA LEU A 1083 -71.31 11.95 -17.77
C LEU A 1083 -71.22 13.34 -17.14
N LEU A 1084 -70.02 13.76 -16.70
CA LEU A 1084 -69.79 15.09 -16.13
C LEU A 1084 -70.04 16.21 -17.17
N GLU A 1085 -69.69 15.98 -18.44
CA GLU A 1085 -70.06 16.89 -19.54
C GLU A 1085 -71.58 16.99 -19.72
N GLY A 1086 -72.32 15.92 -19.49
CA GLY A 1086 -73.78 15.88 -19.67
C GLY A 1086 -74.56 16.73 -18.66
N PHE A 1087 -74.07 16.87 -17.43
CA PHE A 1087 -74.76 17.61 -16.36
C PHE A 1087 -73.96 18.80 -15.79
N HIS A 1088 -72.95 19.29 -16.50
CA HIS A 1088 -72.17 20.46 -16.07
C HIS A 1088 -73.02 21.69 -15.72
N ASN A 1089 -74.23 21.84 -16.27
CA ASN A 1089 -75.13 22.98 -16.02
C ASN A 1089 -75.97 22.89 -14.73
N VAL A 1090 -75.95 21.76 -14.01
CA VAL A 1090 -76.66 21.63 -12.71
C VAL A 1090 -75.72 21.95 -11.55
N SER A 1091 -76.27 22.34 -10.40
CA SER A 1091 -75.49 22.68 -9.19
C SER A 1091 -74.66 21.50 -8.68
N MET A 1092 -73.56 21.77 -7.98
CA MET A 1092 -72.66 20.71 -7.49
C MET A 1092 -73.35 19.66 -6.62
N GLU A 1093 -74.33 20.06 -5.80
CA GLU A 1093 -75.12 19.15 -4.98
C GLU A 1093 -76.01 18.20 -5.82
N GLU A 1094 -76.59 18.71 -6.92
CA GLU A 1094 -77.40 17.89 -7.82
C GLU A 1094 -76.53 16.94 -8.65
N GLN A 1095 -75.31 17.36 -8.99
CA GLN A 1095 -74.33 16.47 -9.62
C GLN A 1095 -73.94 15.32 -8.70
N LYS A 1096 -73.70 15.58 -7.42
CA LYS A 1096 -73.40 14.54 -6.41
C LYS A 1096 -74.53 13.49 -6.34
N LYS A 1097 -75.79 13.93 -6.22
CA LYS A 1097 -76.95 13.01 -6.21
C LYS A 1097 -77.07 12.20 -7.50
N THR A 1098 -76.77 12.82 -8.64
CA THR A 1098 -76.78 12.15 -9.93
C THR A 1098 -75.71 11.06 -9.99
N LEU A 1099 -74.49 11.36 -9.51
CA LEU A 1099 -73.39 10.39 -9.42
C LEU A 1099 -73.71 9.24 -8.45
N GLU A 1100 -74.35 9.53 -7.32
CA GLU A 1100 -74.82 8.56 -6.31
C GLU A 1100 -75.84 7.58 -6.92
N ASN A 1101 -76.95 8.11 -7.44
CA ASN A 1101 -78.05 7.31 -7.98
C ASN A 1101 -77.59 6.44 -9.16
N LEU A 1102 -76.80 7.01 -10.07
CA LEU A 1102 -76.27 6.27 -11.21
C LEU A 1102 -75.38 5.12 -10.75
N MET A 1103 -74.53 5.33 -9.75
CA MET A 1103 -73.62 4.28 -9.29
C MET A 1103 -74.35 3.18 -8.53
N GLU A 1104 -75.41 3.50 -7.78
CA GLU A 1104 -76.28 2.50 -7.17
C GLU A 1104 -77.00 1.63 -8.21
N GLU A 1105 -77.52 2.25 -9.28
CA GLU A 1105 -78.12 1.52 -10.40
C GLU A 1105 -77.09 0.67 -11.16
N TRP A 1106 -75.90 1.22 -11.40
CA TRP A 1106 -74.80 0.56 -12.11
C TRP A 1106 -74.31 -0.68 -11.38
N ILE A 1107 -74.05 -0.58 -10.07
CA ILE A 1107 -73.60 -1.70 -9.23
C ILE A 1107 -74.74 -2.70 -9.00
N GLY A 1108 -75.96 -2.20 -8.78
CA GLY A 1108 -77.10 -3.02 -8.38
C GLY A 1108 -76.82 -3.83 -7.12
N ASN A 1109 -77.13 -5.13 -7.14
CA ASN A 1109 -76.88 -6.04 -6.02
C ASN A 1109 -75.45 -6.63 -5.98
N LYS A 1110 -74.50 -6.07 -6.75
CA LYS A 1110 -73.12 -6.56 -6.81
C LYS A 1110 -72.26 -5.90 -5.72
N ARG A 1111 -71.12 -6.51 -5.41
CA ARG A 1111 -70.16 -5.96 -4.43
C ARG A 1111 -69.37 -4.82 -5.07
N GLN A 1112 -69.20 -3.73 -4.34
CA GLN A 1112 -68.28 -2.65 -4.69
C GLN A 1112 -66.84 -3.21 -4.82
N VAL A 1113 -66.13 -2.78 -5.86
CA VAL A 1113 -64.82 -3.34 -6.23
C VAL A 1113 -63.68 -2.55 -5.61
N ASP A 1114 -63.81 -1.23 -5.48
CA ASP A 1114 -62.80 -0.35 -4.86
C ASP A 1114 -63.41 0.83 -4.09
N ASP A 1115 -62.60 1.56 -3.31
CA ASP A 1115 -63.02 2.79 -2.62
C ASP A 1115 -63.33 3.89 -3.66
N MET A 1116 -64.48 4.57 -3.54
CA MET A 1116 -64.88 5.60 -4.52
C MET A 1116 -64.75 6.99 -3.92
N LEU A 1117 -63.90 7.84 -4.52
CA LEU A 1117 -63.67 9.22 -4.08
C LEU A 1117 -63.69 10.21 -5.26
N ILE A 1118 -64.55 11.23 -5.16
CA ILE A 1118 -64.64 12.35 -6.09
C ILE A 1118 -64.85 13.65 -5.29
N ILE A 1119 -64.08 14.68 -5.62
CA ILE A 1119 -64.25 16.05 -5.13
C ILE A 1119 -64.56 16.94 -6.33
N GLY A 1120 -65.72 17.61 -6.31
CA GLY A 1120 -66.12 18.60 -7.31
C GLY A 1120 -66.03 20.01 -6.75
N VAL A 1121 -65.48 20.94 -7.52
CA VAL A 1121 -65.28 22.35 -7.15
C VAL A 1121 -65.69 23.25 -8.31
N GLY A 1122 -66.69 24.10 -8.12
CA GLY A 1122 -67.14 25.11 -9.07
C GLY A 1122 -66.67 26.49 -8.61
N VAL A 1123 -66.15 27.29 -9.55
CA VAL A 1123 -65.64 28.65 -9.29
C VAL A 1123 -66.48 29.71 -9.98
#